data_AF-A0A853HTM0-F1
#
_entry.id   AF-A0A853HTM0-F1
#
_cell.length_a   1.000
_cell.length_b   1.000
_cell.length_c   1.000
_cell.angle_alpha   90.00
_cell.angle_beta   90.00
_cell.angle_gamma   90.00
#
_symmetry.space_group_name_H-M   'P 1'
#
loop_
_entity.id
_entity.type
_entity.pdbx_description
1 polymer ?
#
loop_
_entity_poly.entity_id
_entity_poly.type
_entity_poly.pdbx_seq_one_letter_code
_entity_poly.pdbx_strand_id
1 'polypeptide(L)'
;MKNKSKFTLNSLSKRILSLSALCLTGSVLSSYPAFASNSDTDASNSDTDSTIAAQTTQFEENHLIYTPDEMLTFDVYEYINQHAPHLKKFSEVISHWSGYSSINPKILIALIEHQTGIISTPPNSKVLLRKPFGDLSSKIGFSNQVKDIAKQLARDHYQFIDQAIKQAKASANIEQSINQTSNQSLFEANSTIGKLLSKNNQANSQQPSANTASQLVNTDKKLDDFYQTYYQLFPKKKHTQTNISENDFSANYYDATPPDNMLQMPFPVGENWWIGGSHVTTGQGKYPQSSLDLNNGGRWGSNTSNKWVVASAAGKVKVHSSCNIEVIHDSGWSTTYYHLSNPQVKTGQQVKQNQRLSNYASNKSQALCQGGMSTGPHQHFSLKRNGQYIHLNNVKLSGYAVHTGRYSYDNNCSYFWFIRNGDKHCSGRIYNHGVDNKPDPKPDPKPDPKPDPKPDPKPDPKPDPKPDPKPDPKPDPKPDPKPDPKPDPKPDPKPDPKPDPKPDPKPDPKPDPKPDPICKKPDLVKDNLIREPDFNDLKPWKRFYSKDIKHAIEKMQRDCGQDNWLKVTERKQYYDGVLQKLAKPLEENKEYQFTAKVKLPKGAKKDLAMATLLLKNDLGAYYYQYLAINQVDENVKELKKQFKVNALGKVTAAYIVLFGPKADKALLIDEVKVVPVNDKPGPNPKPDDKVIFDHGFENDLQGWKASFKMGKLEHTNKMSHKGQWSVKSTERNHWYAGLSLPVKDQLKVDQAYQLSLAASLGEAAKSNQMLDVQLFYVDDDGYHWQRIHSMKLPKGNKWYDLAAEFKLKPKGKIKSADIYIIGPEPKVDFYVDSVKLEKK
;
A
#
# COMPACT_ATOMS: atom_id res chain seq x y z
N MET A 1 0.90 -45.17 -72.76
CA MET A 1 1.56 -44.36 -73.83
C MET A 1 2.80 -43.66 -73.24
N LYS A 2 3.65 -43.13 -74.12
CA LYS A 2 4.71 -42.10 -73.95
C LYS A 2 4.45 -41.07 -72.81
N ASN A 3 5.45 -40.49 -72.12
CA ASN A 3 6.91 -40.75 -72.11
C ASN A 3 7.62 -40.27 -70.80
N LYS A 4 8.90 -40.65 -70.65
CA LYS A 4 9.81 -40.42 -69.51
C LYS A 4 10.56 -39.06 -69.55
N SER A 5 10.87 -38.52 -68.36
CA SER A 5 12.22 -38.08 -67.89
C SER A 5 12.09 -37.77 -66.39
N LYS A 6 12.97 -38.10 -65.42
CA LYS A 6 14.38 -38.56 -65.33
C LYS A 6 15.46 -37.53 -65.70
N PHE A 7 16.14 -37.01 -64.67
CA PHE A 7 17.57 -36.69 -64.67
C PHE A 7 18.18 -37.07 -63.31
N THR A 8 19.37 -37.69 -63.31
CA THR A 8 20.11 -38.10 -62.11
C THR A 8 21.61 -38.20 -62.40
N LEU A 9 22.42 -37.42 -61.68
CA LEU A 9 23.79 -37.72 -61.23
C LEU A 9 24.95 -37.99 -62.24
N ASN A 10 26.16 -37.81 -61.69
CA ASN A 10 27.48 -38.33 -62.12
C ASN A 10 28.20 -37.67 -63.33
N SER A 11 29.54 -37.54 -63.36
CA SER A 11 30.58 -37.68 -62.30
C SER A 11 32.01 -37.28 -62.79
N LEU A 12 33.02 -37.43 -61.92
CA LEU A 12 34.44 -37.74 -62.19
C LEU A 12 35.49 -36.64 -62.53
N SER A 13 36.03 -36.10 -61.44
CA SER A 13 37.44 -35.76 -61.14
C SER A 13 38.60 -36.28 -62.04
N LYS A 14 39.64 -35.44 -62.19
CA LYS A 14 41.09 -35.75 -62.41
C LYS A 14 41.92 -34.54 -61.88
N ARG A 15 42.90 -34.72 -60.98
CA ARG A 15 44.38 -34.95 -61.20
C ARG A 15 45.15 -33.70 -61.71
N ILE A 16 46.38 -33.32 -61.28
CA ILE A 16 47.38 -33.89 -60.32
C ILE A 16 48.56 -32.88 -60.03
N LEU A 17 49.43 -33.12 -59.02
CA LEU A 17 50.74 -32.42 -58.70
C LEU A 17 50.67 -30.90 -58.33
N SER A 18 51.63 -30.21 -57.69
CA SER A 18 52.79 -30.44 -56.78
C SER A 18 53.35 -29.04 -56.30
N LEU A 19 54.46 -28.74 -55.59
CA LEU A 19 55.60 -29.44 -54.92
C LEU A 19 56.31 -28.47 -53.92
N SER A 20 56.88 -28.93 -52.78
CA SER A 20 57.98 -28.28 -51.96
C SER A 20 57.74 -26.84 -51.39
N ALA A 21 58.55 -26.19 -50.53
CA ALA A 21 59.39 -26.50 -49.34
C ALA A 21 59.82 -25.12 -48.69
N LEU A 22 60.68 -24.90 -47.66
CA LEU A 22 61.59 -25.69 -46.78
C LEU A 22 61.88 -24.90 -45.45
N CYS A 23 62.85 -25.39 -44.65
CA CYS A 23 63.60 -24.93 -43.45
C CYS A 23 64.18 -23.48 -43.37
N LEU A 24 64.85 -22.99 -42.29
CA LEU A 24 64.91 -23.22 -40.80
C LEU A 24 66.06 -22.39 -40.15
N THR A 25 65.80 -21.54 -39.15
CA THR A 25 66.74 -21.00 -38.11
C THR A 25 65.89 -20.49 -36.91
N GLY A 26 66.24 -20.52 -35.61
CA GLY A 26 67.54 -20.53 -34.91
C GLY A 26 67.95 -19.11 -34.49
N SER A 27 68.22 -18.71 -33.22
CA SER A 27 68.47 -19.49 -31.98
C SER A 27 68.35 -18.66 -30.67
N VAL A 28 67.70 -19.24 -29.64
CA VAL A 28 67.95 -19.19 -28.16
C VAL A 28 68.26 -17.86 -27.40
N LEU A 29 67.44 -17.50 -26.37
CA LEU A 29 67.85 -17.42 -24.93
C LEU A 29 66.78 -16.84 -23.94
N SER A 30 66.63 -17.50 -22.77
CA SER A 30 66.21 -17.05 -21.40
C SER A 30 65.05 -16.03 -21.17
N SER A 31 64.19 -16.14 -20.13
CA SER A 31 64.03 -17.14 -19.05
C SER A 31 62.74 -16.95 -18.22
N TYR A 32 62.15 -18.04 -17.73
CA TYR A 32 61.14 -18.10 -16.63
C TYR A 32 61.81 -18.63 -15.33
N PRO A 33 61.30 -18.37 -14.11
CA PRO A 33 60.19 -19.14 -13.47
C PRO A 33 59.19 -18.24 -12.68
N ALA A 34 58.17 -18.69 -11.93
CA ALA A 34 57.78 -20.01 -11.40
C ALA A 34 56.22 -20.15 -11.34
N PHE A 35 55.61 -21.31 -11.66
CA PHE A 35 55.10 -22.39 -10.75
C PHE A 35 54.11 -21.94 -9.65
N ALA A 36 53.00 -22.63 -9.33
CA ALA A 36 52.30 -23.83 -9.86
C ALA A 36 50.79 -23.77 -9.43
N SER A 37 49.85 -24.71 -9.63
CA SER A 37 49.85 -26.13 -10.08
C SER A 37 48.47 -26.57 -10.64
N ASN A 38 48.41 -27.67 -11.41
CA ASN A 38 47.20 -28.19 -12.07
C ASN A 38 46.38 -29.23 -11.25
N SER A 39 45.11 -29.40 -11.64
CA SER A 39 44.44 -30.70 -11.90
C SER A 39 43.12 -30.37 -12.66
N ASP A 40 42.90 -30.77 -13.93
CA ASP A 40 42.64 -32.13 -14.46
C ASP A 40 41.33 -32.72 -13.89
N THR A 41 40.42 -33.34 -14.65
CA THR A 41 40.58 -34.15 -15.89
C THR A 41 39.47 -33.96 -16.95
N ASP A 42 39.75 -34.40 -18.19
CA ASP A 42 38.76 -34.63 -19.27
C ASP A 42 37.64 -35.63 -18.95
N ALA A 43 36.51 -35.49 -19.64
CA ALA A 43 35.77 -36.62 -20.24
C ALA A 43 34.77 -36.12 -21.32
N SER A 44 35.07 -36.37 -22.60
CA SER A 44 34.08 -36.21 -23.67
C SER A 44 33.17 -37.44 -23.76
N ASN A 45 31.85 -37.26 -23.85
CA ASN A 45 31.04 -38.24 -24.55
C ASN A 45 29.82 -37.59 -25.22
N SER A 46 29.52 -38.02 -26.45
CA SER A 46 28.33 -37.64 -27.18
C SER A 46 27.29 -38.74 -27.05
N ASP A 47 26.05 -38.39 -26.72
CA ASP A 47 24.90 -39.02 -27.36
C ASP A 47 23.63 -38.17 -27.25
N THR A 48 22.64 -38.47 -28.08
CA THR A 48 21.45 -37.64 -28.26
C THR A 48 20.27 -38.06 -27.37
N ASP A 49 19.78 -37.14 -26.55
CA ASP A 49 18.34 -37.07 -26.26
C ASP A 49 17.89 -35.61 -26.07
N SER A 50 16.58 -35.44 -26.19
CA SER A 50 15.79 -34.22 -26.14
C SER A 50 15.89 -33.45 -24.82
N THR A 51 16.33 -32.20 -24.92
CA THR A 51 15.78 -31.11 -24.09
C THR A 51 16.01 -29.76 -24.77
N ILE A 52 14.97 -29.20 -25.38
CA ILE A 52 14.94 -27.76 -25.66
C ILE A 52 14.72 -27.07 -24.32
N ALA A 53 15.82 -26.79 -23.61
CA ALA A 53 15.80 -25.96 -22.42
C ALA A 53 15.37 -24.55 -22.84
N ALA A 54 14.09 -24.25 -22.66
CA ALA A 54 13.52 -22.97 -23.03
C ALA A 54 14.22 -21.85 -22.24
N GLN A 55 14.99 -21.02 -22.94
CA GLN A 55 15.42 -19.73 -22.41
C GLN A 55 14.15 -18.92 -22.16
N THR A 56 13.75 -18.80 -20.90
CA THR A 56 12.62 -17.95 -20.49
C THR A 56 12.96 -16.51 -20.85
N THR A 57 12.38 -16.03 -21.95
CA THR A 57 12.73 -14.74 -22.56
C THR A 57 12.27 -13.60 -21.67
N GLN A 58 13.14 -13.19 -20.72
CA GLN A 58 12.84 -12.12 -19.79
C GLN A 58 12.31 -10.89 -20.54
N PHE A 59 11.10 -10.52 -20.15
CA PHE A 59 10.47 -9.25 -20.44
C PHE A 59 11.31 -8.17 -19.75
N GLU A 60 11.80 -7.18 -20.50
CA GLU A 60 12.61 -6.12 -19.92
C GLU A 60 11.72 -5.08 -19.22
N GLU A 61 12.25 -4.54 -18.12
CA GLU A 61 11.51 -3.88 -17.04
C GLU A 61 10.67 -2.66 -17.45
N ASN A 62 10.98 -2.06 -18.59
CA ASN A 62 10.41 -0.79 -19.06
C ASN A 62 9.19 -0.95 -20.00
N HIS A 63 8.86 -2.17 -20.43
CA HIS A 63 7.89 -2.41 -21.51
C HIS A 63 6.43 -2.03 -21.19
N LEU A 64 5.98 -2.07 -19.93
CA LEU A 64 4.57 -1.74 -19.59
C LEU A 64 4.26 -0.25 -19.80
N ILE A 65 5.24 0.61 -19.55
CA ILE A 65 5.07 2.06 -19.45
C ILE A 65 5.46 2.73 -20.76
N TYR A 66 4.71 3.75 -21.16
CA TYR A 66 5.04 4.58 -22.31
C TYR A 66 6.16 5.55 -21.89
N THR A 67 7.41 5.12 -22.04
CA THR A 67 8.60 5.90 -21.67
C THR A 67 8.84 7.07 -22.64
N PRO A 68 9.58 8.12 -22.23
CA PRO A 68 9.98 9.22 -23.11
C PRO A 68 10.64 8.76 -24.43
N ASP A 69 11.53 7.77 -24.37
CA ASP A 69 12.19 7.23 -25.55
C ASP A 69 11.21 6.53 -26.49
N GLU A 70 10.28 5.73 -25.95
CA GLU A 70 9.24 5.06 -26.73
C GLU A 70 8.31 6.08 -27.41
N MET A 71 7.92 7.16 -26.71
CA MET A 71 7.13 8.24 -27.29
C MET A 71 7.82 8.92 -28.48
N LEU A 72 9.16 8.92 -28.51
CA LEU A 72 9.96 9.59 -29.53
C LEU A 72 10.51 8.67 -30.63
N THR A 73 10.55 7.35 -30.39
CA THR A 73 11.11 6.35 -31.31
C THR A 73 10.06 5.41 -31.92
N PHE A 74 8.84 5.37 -31.37
CA PHE A 74 7.72 4.59 -31.89
C PHE A 74 6.53 5.49 -32.23
N ASP A 75 6.25 5.61 -33.54
CA ASP A 75 5.03 6.26 -34.01
C ASP A 75 3.92 5.25 -34.28
N VAL A 76 2.82 5.41 -33.54
CA VAL A 76 1.65 4.52 -33.57
C VAL A 76 0.90 4.63 -34.90
N TYR A 77 0.93 5.78 -35.57
CA TYR A 77 0.31 5.97 -36.88
C TYR A 77 1.16 5.34 -37.98
N GLU A 78 2.49 5.54 -37.97
CA GLU A 78 3.37 4.92 -38.96
C GLU A 78 3.35 3.40 -38.87
N TYR A 79 3.50 2.84 -37.66
CA TYR A 79 3.46 1.39 -37.44
C TYR A 79 2.12 0.77 -37.88
N ILE A 80 0.99 1.34 -37.46
CA ILE A 80 -0.33 0.82 -37.87
C ILE A 80 -0.58 1.05 -39.37
N ASN A 81 -0.09 2.14 -39.96
CA ASN A 81 -0.20 2.36 -41.41
C ASN A 81 0.63 1.34 -42.22
N GLN A 82 1.79 0.92 -41.72
CA GLN A 82 2.67 -0.05 -42.37
C GLN A 82 2.17 -1.50 -42.19
N HIS A 83 1.80 -1.88 -40.97
CA HIS A 83 1.49 -3.28 -40.63
C HIS A 83 -0.01 -3.61 -40.69
N ALA A 84 -0.89 -2.65 -40.34
CA ALA A 84 -2.33 -2.88 -40.22
C ALA A 84 -3.17 -1.71 -40.82
N PRO A 85 -3.02 -1.37 -42.12
CA PRO A 85 -3.59 -0.16 -42.71
C PRO A 85 -5.13 -0.04 -42.59
N HIS A 86 -5.85 -1.15 -42.48
CA HIS A 86 -7.29 -1.21 -42.17
C HIS A 86 -7.66 -0.62 -40.78
N LEU A 87 -6.70 -0.56 -39.85
CA LEU A 87 -6.84 0.04 -38.52
C LEU A 87 -6.33 1.49 -38.46
N LYS A 88 -5.76 2.06 -39.53
CA LYS A 88 -5.15 3.41 -39.57
C LYS A 88 -5.96 4.52 -38.90
N LYS A 89 -7.29 4.50 -39.06
CA LYS A 89 -8.24 5.45 -38.43
C LYS A 89 -8.37 5.36 -36.91
N PHE A 90 -7.79 4.32 -36.30
CA PHE A 90 -7.76 4.09 -34.85
C PHE A 90 -6.38 4.37 -34.23
N SER A 91 -5.36 4.78 -35.01
CA SER A 91 -4.02 5.07 -34.48
C SER A 91 -4.03 6.19 -33.42
N GLU A 92 -4.82 7.25 -33.65
CA GLU A 92 -5.03 8.31 -32.64
C GLU A 92 -5.66 7.73 -31.37
N VAL A 93 -6.60 6.80 -31.49
CA VAL A 93 -7.27 6.17 -30.35
C VAL A 93 -6.27 5.43 -29.46
N ILE A 94 -5.34 4.68 -30.06
CA ILE A 94 -4.29 3.96 -29.34
C ILE A 94 -3.33 4.97 -28.68
N SER A 95 -2.79 5.94 -29.43
CA SER A 95 -1.83 6.91 -28.84
C SER A 95 -2.47 7.80 -27.78
N HIS A 96 -3.72 8.22 -27.96
CA HIS A 96 -4.50 9.00 -26.97
C HIS A 96 -4.59 8.27 -25.63
N TRP A 97 -5.00 7.00 -25.65
CA TRP A 97 -5.18 6.22 -24.44
C TRP A 97 -3.85 5.80 -23.83
N SER A 98 -2.81 5.53 -24.62
CA SER A 98 -1.45 5.37 -24.11
C SER A 98 -0.93 6.64 -23.42
N GLY A 99 -1.09 7.82 -24.02
CA GLY A 99 -0.69 9.09 -23.40
C GLY A 99 -1.45 9.43 -22.11
N TYR A 100 -2.77 9.15 -22.08
CA TYR A 100 -3.65 9.39 -20.92
C TYR A 100 -3.47 8.37 -19.78
N SER A 101 -3.04 7.14 -20.08
CA SER A 101 -2.87 6.07 -19.08
C SER A 101 -1.41 5.80 -18.70
N SER A 102 -0.47 6.33 -19.49
CA SER A 102 0.95 5.96 -19.49
C SER A 102 1.25 4.50 -19.80
N ILE A 103 0.32 3.73 -20.38
CA ILE A 103 0.57 2.35 -20.84
C ILE A 103 1.14 2.36 -22.26
N ASN A 104 2.24 1.63 -22.46
CA ASN A 104 2.94 1.55 -23.74
C ASN A 104 1.99 1.10 -24.88
N PRO A 105 1.92 1.83 -26.02
CA PRO A 105 1.05 1.46 -27.14
C PRO A 105 1.38 0.07 -27.71
N LYS A 106 2.63 -0.40 -27.62
CA LYS A 106 3.01 -1.76 -28.05
C LYS A 106 2.26 -2.84 -27.27
N ILE A 107 2.05 -2.65 -25.96
CA ILE A 107 1.26 -3.59 -25.13
C ILE A 107 -0.21 -3.61 -25.59
N LEU A 108 -0.79 -2.45 -25.91
CA LEU A 108 -2.15 -2.38 -26.43
C LEU A 108 -2.28 -3.05 -27.82
N ILE A 109 -1.29 -2.86 -28.70
CA ILE A 109 -1.25 -3.47 -30.04
C ILE A 109 -1.05 -4.99 -29.95
N ALA A 110 -0.14 -5.47 -29.10
CA ALA A 110 0.10 -6.90 -28.88
C ALA A 110 -1.10 -7.60 -28.24
N LEU A 111 -1.82 -6.94 -27.32
CA LEU A 111 -3.07 -7.47 -26.75
C LEU A 111 -4.20 -7.55 -27.80
N ILE A 112 -4.25 -6.63 -28.77
CA ILE A 112 -5.20 -6.70 -29.90
C ILE A 112 -4.87 -7.91 -30.80
N GLU A 113 -3.60 -8.08 -31.14
CA GLU A 113 -3.14 -9.21 -31.95
C GLU A 113 -3.39 -10.55 -31.25
N HIS A 114 -2.95 -10.72 -30.01
CA HIS A 114 -3.13 -11.96 -29.25
C HIS A 114 -4.60 -12.37 -29.12
N GLN A 115 -5.54 -11.43 -29.10
CA GLN A 115 -6.97 -11.73 -28.95
C GLN A 115 -7.69 -11.96 -30.28
N THR A 116 -7.19 -11.44 -31.41
CA THR A 116 -7.98 -11.39 -32.66
C THR A 116 -7.19 -11.51 -33.98
N GLY A 117 -5.86 -11.46 -33.96
CA GLY A 117 -5.00 -11.53 -35.15
C GLY A 117 -5.12 -10.33 -36.12
N ILE A 118 -5.79 -9.24 -35.72
CA ILE A 118 -6.13 -8.14 -36.64
C ILE A 118 -5.02 -7.10 -36.89
N ILE A 119 -3.85 -7.25 -36.28
CA ILE A 119 -2.66 -6.48 -36.67
C ILE A 119 -2.05 -7.15 -37.89
N SER A 120 -1.74 -8.45 -37.82
CA SER A 120 -1.10 -9.17 -38.95
C SER A 120 -2.08 -9.58 -40.05
N THR A 121 -3.35 -9.86 -39.71
CA THR A 121 -4.36 -10.37 -40.66
C THR A 121 -5.50 -9.37 -40.85
N PRO A 122 -5.74 -8.84 -42.07
CA PRO A 122 -6.91 -8.01 -42.34
C PRO A 122 -8.23 -8.74 -42.00
N PRO A 123 -9.15 -8.13 -41.23
CA PRO A 123 -10.30 -8.84 -40.70
C PRO A 123 -11.37 -9.10 -41.76
N ASN A 124 -11.63 -10.39 -42.03
CA ASN A 124 -12.69 -10.87 -42.92
C ASN A 124 -14.13 -10.47 -42.50
N SER A 125 -14.30 -9.83 -41.33
CA SER A 125 -15.59 -9.33 -40.85
C SER A 125 -15.44 -8.06 -40.02
N LYS A 126 -16.41 -7.14 -40.19
CA LYS A 126 -16.55 -5.91 -39.38
C LYS A 126 -16.81 -6.18 -37.89
N VAL A 127 -17.06 -7.43 -37.49
CA VAL A 127 -17.22 -7.85 -36.09
C VAL A 127 -15.92 -7.68 -35.29
N LEU A 128 -14.75 -8.04 -35.85
CA LEU A 128 -13.49 -7.92 -35.12
C LEU A 128 -13.13 -6.46 -34.83
N LEU A 129 -13.47 -5.54 -35.74
CA LEU A 129 -13.36 -4.08 -35.52
C LEU A 129 -14.28 -3.54 -34.41
N ARG A 130 -15.26 -4.33 -33.94
CA ARG A 130 -16.11 -4.02 -32.78
C ARG A 130 -15.64 -4.69 -31.47
N LYS A 131 -14.76 -5.70 -31.54
CA LYS A 131 -14.12 -6.40 -30.40
C LYS A 131 -12.62 -6.64 -30.64
N PRO A 132 -11.77 -5.61 -30.82
CA PRO A 132 -10.34 -5.82 -31.10
C PRO A 132 -9.55 -6.49 -29.95
N PHE A 133 -10.03 -6.45 -28.71
CA PHE A 133 -9.45 -7.17 -27.56
C PHE A 133 -10.22 -8.45 -27.22
N GLY A 134 -11.01 -9.00 -28.16
CA GLY A 134 -11.82 -10.19 -27.96
C GLY A 134 -12.77 -10.03 -26.77
N ASP A 135 -12.56 -10.86 -25.74
CA ASP A 135 -13.34 -10.89 -24.50
C ASP A 135 -12.63 -10.26 -23.28
N LEU A 136 -11.39 -9.75 -23.42
CA LEU A 136 -10.69 -9.04 -22.33
C LEU A 136 -11.42 -7.76 -21.89
N SER A 137 -12.29 -7.20 -22.74
CA SER A 137 -13.17 -6.08 -22.43
C SER A 137 -14.60 -6.37 -22.86
N SER A 138 -15.53 -6.18 -21.92
CA SER A 138 -16.98 -6.27 -22.16
C SER A 138 -17.54 -5.05 -22.91
N LYS A 139 -16.72 -4.07 -23.30
CA LYS A 139 -17.18 -2.91 -24.09
C LYS A 139 -17.28 -3.26 -25.57
N ILE A 140 -18.10 -2.50 -26.29
CA ILE A 140 -18.31 -2.63 -27.73
C ILE A 140 -17.72 -1.42 -28.46
N GLY A 141 -17.00 -1.68 -29.55
CA GLY A 141 -16.36 -0.68 -30.39
C GLY A 141 -14.91 -0.40 -29.99
N PHE A 142 -14.03 -0.26 -30.99
CA PHE A 142 -12.58 -0.15 -30.83
C PHE A 142 -12.16 0.84 -29.73
N SER A 143 -12.60 2.10 -29.81
CA SER A 143 -12.24 3.13 -28.84
C SER A 143 -12.73 2.88 -27.41
N ASN A 144 -13.83 2.15 -27.24
CA ASN A 144 -14.31 1.81 -25.90
C ASN A 144 -13.51 0.66 -25.28
N GLN A 145 -13.05 -0.31 -26.07
CA GLN A 145 -12.19 -1.38 -25.56
C GLN A 145 -10.76 -0.88 -25.27
N VAL A 146 -10.14 -0.12 -26.19
CA VAL A 146 -8.80 0.50 -25.95
C VAL A 146 -8.81 1.29 -24.64
N LYS A 147 -9.85 2.12 -24.44
CA LYS A 147 -10.10 2.90 -23.21
C LYS A 147 -10.22 2.04 -21.96
N ASP A 148 -11.00 0.96 -22.02
CA ASP A 148 -11.28 0.08 -20.88
C ASP A 148 -10.01 -0.66 -20.44
N ILE A 149 -9.28 -1.23 -21.41
CA ILE A 149 -8.02 -1.97 -21.21
C ILE A 149 -6.90 -1.05 -20.72
N ALA A 150 -6.62 0.05 -21.43
CA ALA A 150 -5.57 1.00 -21.04
C ALA A 150 -5.82 1.61 -19.65
N LYS A 151 -7.07 2.00 -19.35
CA LYS A 151 -7.43 2.44 -17.99
C LYS A 151 -7.39 1.31 -16.97
N GLN A 152 -7.58 0.03 -17.34
CA GLN A 152 -7.48 -1.07 -16.37
C GLN A 152 -6.01 -1.33 -16.01
N LEU A 153 -5.15 -1.53 -17.01
CA LEU A 153 -3.71 -1.75 -16.83
C LEU A 153 -3.10 -0.63 -15.95
N ALA A 154 -3.41 0.64 -16.24
CA ALA A 154 -2.95 1.76 -15.42
C ALA A 154 -3.54 1.77 -13.99
N ARG A 155 -4.81 1.40 -13.79
CA ARG A 155 -5.38 1.28 -12.43
C ARG A 155 -4.68 0.19 -11.62
N ASP A 156 -4.43 -0.96 -12.24
CA ASP A 156 -3.81 -2.11 -11.59
C ASP A 156 -2.34 -1.78 -11.21
N HIS A 157 -1.58 -1.15 -12.12
CA HIS A 157 -0.24 -0.58 -11.90
C HIS A 157 -0.20 0.45 -10.75
N TYR A 158 -0.87 1.59 -10.86
CA TYR A 158 -0.78 2.63 -9.82
C TYR A 158 -1.35 2.20 -8.46
N GLN A 159 -2.22 1.17 -8.41
CA GLN A 159 -2.64 0.53 -7.15
C GLN A 159 -1.56 -0.37 -6.54
N PHE A 160 -0.72 -1.02 -7.33
CA PHE A 160 0.44 -1.78 -6.84
C PHE A 160 1.48 -0.83 -6.24
N ILE A 161 1.83 0.24 -6.96
CA ILE A 161 2.71 1.32 -6.46
C ILE A 161 2.21 1.93 -5.14
N ASP A 162 0.93 2.34 -5.07
CA ASP A 162 0.33 2.93 -3.87
C ASP A 162 0.37 1.97 -2.66
N GLN A 163 0.33 0.65 -2.88
CA GLN A 163 0.51 -0.35 -1.83
C GLN A 163 1.98 -0.54 -1.44
N ALA A 164 2.89 -0.61 -2.41
CA ALA A 164 4.33 -0.73 -2.16
C ALA A 164 4.87 0.46 -1.36
N ILE A 165 4.50 1.69 -1.71
CA ILE A 165 4.88 2.91 -0.96
C ILE A 165 4.37 2.85 0.48
N LYS A 166 3.14 2.36 0.71
CA LYS A 166 2.58 2.25 2.07
C LYS A 166 3.28 1.19 2.91
N GLN A 167 3.77 0.11 2.29
CA GLN A 167 4.59 -0.90 2.97
C GLN A 167 5.98 -0.35 3.28
N ALA A 168 6.61 0.35 2.34
CA ALA A 168 7.90 1.00 2.54
C ALA A 168 7.85 2.08 3.64
N LYS A 169 6.88 3.00 3.59
CA LYS A 169 6.72 4.07 4.60
C LYS A 169 6.22 3.58 5.96
N ALA A 170 5.81 2.31 6.08
CA ALA A 170 5.57 1.63 7.36
C ALA A 170 6.81 0.89 7.92
N SER A 171 7.90 0.82 7.15
CA SER A 171 9.12 0.07 7.47
C SER A 171 10.27 1.03 7.81
N ALA A 172 10.70 1.07 9.07
CA ALA A 172 11.59 2.12 9.60
C ALA A 172 13.07 2.07 9.14
N ASN A 173 13.43 1.18 8.21
CA ASN A 173 14.77 1.11 7.59
C ASN A 173 14.64 1.41 6.09
N ILE A 174 14.79 2.68 5.70
CA ILE A 174 14.51 3.14 4.32
C ILE A 174 15.59 2.71 3.32
N GLU A 175 16.86 2.56 3.73
CA GLU A 175 17.97 2.29 2.81
C GLU A 175 18.05 0.83 2.36
N GLN A 176 17.62 -0.13 3.19
CA GLN A 176 17.79 -1.56 2.90
C GLN A 176 16.76 -2.14 1.91
N SER A 177 15.68 -1.41 1.63
CA SER A 177 14.67 -1.78 0.61
C SER A 177 15.04 -1.30 -0.80
N ILE A 178 16.12 -0.53 -0.97
CA ILE A 178 16.44 0.15 -2.23
C ILE A 178 17.07 -0.80 -3.27
N ASN A 179 17.86 -1.79 -2.83
CA ASN A 179 18.63 -2.67 -3.71
C ASN A 179 17.83 -3.88 -4.27
N GLN A 180 16.51 -3.73 -4.46
CA GLN A 180 15.64 -4.76 -5.06
C GLN A 180 14.89 -4.28 -6.32
N THR A 181 15.20 -3.08 -6.82
CA THR A 181 14.37 -2.36 -7.80
C THR A 181 14.23 -3.02 -9.17
N SER A 182 15.22 -3.80 -9.64
CA SER A 182 15.13 -4.55 -10.90
C SER A 182 14.04 -5.63 -10.88
N ASN A 183 13.97 -6.38 -9.78
CA ASN A 183 12.94 -7.40 -9.53
C ASN A 183 11.48 -6.88 -9.62
N GLN A 184 11.24 -5.60 -9.34
CA GLN A 184 9.92 -5.09 -8.97
C GLN A 184 9.04 -4.69 -10.16
N SER A 185 9.62 -4.00 -11.13
CA SER A 185 9.00 -3.53 -12.39
C SER A 185 8.53 -4.70 -13.26
N LEU A 186 9.36 -5.73 -13.40
CA LEU A 186 9.04 -6.98 -14.08
C LEU A 186 7.89 -7.72 -13.38
N PHE A 187 7.96 -7.91 -12.06
CA PHE A 187 6.90 -8.54 -11.29
C PHE A 187 5.56 -7.80 -11.42
N GLU A 188 5.60 -6.46 -11.36
CA GLU A 188 4.42 -5.61 -11.54
C GLU A 188 3.79 -5.76 -12.93
N ALA A 189 4.60 -5.77 -14.00
CA ALA A 189 4.10 -5.94 -15.36
C ALA A 189 3.47 -7.32 -15.59
N ASN A 190 4.14 -8.38 -15.14
CA ASN A 190 3.65 -9.75 -15.25
C ASN A 190 2.34 -9.93 -14.47
N SER A 191 2.27 -9.40 -13.25
CA SER A 191 1.05 -9.37 -12.43
C SER A 191 -0.09 -8.61 -13.11
N THR A 192 0.19 -7.42 -13.64
CA THR A 192 -0.79 -6.55 -14.30
C THR A 192 -1.37 -7.16 -15.59
N ILE A 193 -0.53 -7.78 -16.41
CA ILE A 193 -0.94 -8.39 -17.68
C ILE A 193 -1.59 -9.77 -17.44
N GLY A 194 -1.03 -10.61 -16.56
CA GLY A 194 -1.61 -11.92 -16.19
C GLY A 194 -3.00 -11.79 -15.55
N LYS A 195 -3.21 -10.78 -14.70
CA LYS A 195 -4.53 -10.40 -14.12
C LYS A 195 -5.55 -9.96 -15.18
N LEU A 196 -5.12 -9.55 -16.37
CA LEU A 196 -6.00 -9.26 -17.50
C LEU A 196 -6.31 -10.52 -18.31
N LEU A 197 -5.28 -11.27 -18.73
CA LEU A 197 -5.41 -12.46 -19.60
C LEU A 197 -6.15 -13.64 -18.95
N SER A 198 -6.11 -13.73 -17.62
CA SER A 198 -6.84 -14.74 -16.84
C SER A 198 -8.38 -14.59 -16.90
N LYS A 199 -8.92 -13.41 -17.25
CA LYS A 199 -10.36 -13.12 -17.16
C LYS A 199 -11.26 -13.85 -18.18
N ASN A 200 -10.73 -14.32 -19.30
CA ASN A 200 -11.55 -14.86 -20.40
C ASN A 200 -12.31 -16.17 -20.07
N ASN A 201 -12.00 -16.86 -18.97
CA ASN A 201 -12.53 -18.20 -18.71
C ASN A 201 -13.99 -18.26 -18.19
N GLN A 202 -14.73 -17.15 -18.08
CA GLN A 202 -16.11 -17.13 -17.56
C GLN A 202 -17.21 -16.91 -18.61
N ALA A 203 -16.86 -16.81 -19.90
CA ALA A 203 -17.85 -16.49 -20.94
C ALA A 203 -18.66 -17.70 -21.45
N ASN A 204 -18.16 -18.94 -21.34
CA ASN A 204 -18.82 -20.10 -21.95
C ASN A 204 -18.48 -21.47 -21.32
N SER A 205 -19.03 -21.76 -20.14
CA SER A 205 -19.18 -23.14 -19.66
C SER A 205 -20.30 -23.24 -18.61
N GLN A 206 -21.30 -24.09 -18.86
CA GLN A 206 -22.05 -24.70 -17.76
C GLN A 206 -21.16 -25.78 -17.14
N GLN A 207 -21.00 -25.75 -15.81
CA GLN A 207 -20.01 -26.54 -15.04
C GLN A 207 -18.52 -26.17 -15.30
N PRO A 208 -17.77 -25.80 -14.25
CA PRO A 208 -16.32 -25.96 -14.19
C PRO A 208 -15.96 -27.14 -13.26
N SER A 209 -15.36 -28.19 -13.82
CA SER A 209 -14.80 -29.30 -13.05
C SER A 209 -13.46 -28.93 -12.39
N ALA A 210 -12.98 -29.76 -11.46
CA ALA A 210 -11.81 -29.45 -10.67
C ALA A 210 -10.49 -29.60 -11.45
N ASN A 211 -9.90 -28.48 -11.88
CA ASN A 211 -8.51 -28.37 -12.31
C ASN A 211 -8.03 -26.92 -12.13
N THR A 212 -6.91 -26.70 -11.43
CA THR A 212 -6.37 -25.35 -11.16
C THR A 212 -4.86 -25.27 -11.40
N ALA A 213 -4.11 -26.37 -11.31
CA ALA A 213 -2.79 -26.49 -11.94
C ALA A 213 -2.88 -26.18 -13.45
N SER A 214 -3.94 -26.66 -14.11
CA SER A 214 -4.33 -26.30 -15.48
C SER A 214 -4.92 -24.88 -15.64
N GLN A 215 -4.84 -24.04 -14.59
CA GLN A 215 -5.22 -22.62 -14.57
C GLN A 215 -4.04 -21.71 -14.21
N LEU A 216 -3.12 -22.12 -13.31
CA LEU A 216 -1.82 -21.46 -13.17
C LEU A 216 -0.94 -21.68 -14.41
N VAL A 217 -0.69 -22.95 -14.81
CA VAL A 217 0.06 -23.27 -16.03
C VAL A 217 -0.57 -22.64 -17.28
N ASN A 218 -1.89 -22.41 -17.26
CA ASN A 218 -2.62 -21.71 -18.33
C ASN A 218 -2.54 -20.17 -18.20
N THR A 219 -2.31 -19.62 -17.01
CA THR A 219 -2.06 -18.18 -16.82
C THR A 219 -0.61 -17.84 -17.21
N ASP A 220 0.35 -18.66 -16.78
CA ASP A 220 1.75 -18.54 -17.17
C ASP A 220 1.89 -18.77 -18.69
N LYS A 221 1.29 -19.84 -19.24
CA LYS A 221 1.25 -20.06 -20.69
C LYS A 221 0.57 -18.90 -21.44
N LYS A 222 -0.56 -18.37 -20.98
CA LYS A 222 -1.19 -17.19 -21.64
C LYS A 222 -0.27 -15.97 -21.63
N LEU A 223 0.56 -15.82 -20.59
CA LEU A 223 1.52 -14.74 -20.46
C LEU A 223 2.71 -14.96 -21.42
N ASP A 224 3.20 -16.19 -21.56
CA ASP A 224 4.20 -16.59 -22.55
C ASP A 224 3.68 -16.44 -24.00
N ASP A 225 2.48 -16.95 -24.30
CA ASP A 225 1.80 -16.79 -25.59
C ASP A 225 1.64 -15.29 -25.96
N PHE A 226 1.37 -14.44 -24.97
CA PHE A 226 1.38 -12.99 -25.11
C PHE A 226 2.78 -12.42 -25.37
N TYR A 227 3.82 -12.85 -24.66
CA TYR A 227 5.19 -12.39 -24.92
C TYR A 227 5.74 -12.84 -26.27
N GLN A 228 5.39 -14.05 -26.73
CA GLN A 228 5.69 -14.49 -28.10
C GLN A 228 5.00 -13.57 -29.12
N THR A 229 3.72 -13.25 -28.91
CA THR A 229 2.98 -12.29 -29.77
C THR A 229 3.64 -10.90 -29.76
N TYR A 230 4.03 -10.40 -28.58
CA TYR A 230 4.70 -9.11 -28.43
C TYR A 230 6.05 -9.06 -29.16
N TYR A 231 6.90 -10.08 -28.99
CA TYR A 231 8.21 -10.12 -29.64
C TYR A 231 8.16 -10.47 -31.14
N GLN A 232 7.09 -11.08 -31.64
CA GLN A 232 6.84 -11.22 -33.08
C GLN A 232 6.52 -9.87 -33.73
N LEU A 233 5.68 -9.04 -33.09
CA LEU A 233 5.34 -7.70 -33.56
C LEU A 233 6.47 -6.68 -33.34
N PHE A 234 7.22 -6.83 -32.26
CA PHE A 234 8.29 -5.92 -31.82
C PHE A 234 9.57 -6.70 -31.49
N PRO A 235 10.29 -7.24 -32.50
CA PRO A 235 11.54 -7.97 -32.27
C PRO A 235 12.58 -7.11 -31.54
N LYS A 236 13.32 -7.70 -30.59
CA LYS A 236 14.45 -7.02 -29.94
C LYS A 236 15.49 -6.61 -30.99
N LYS A 237 15.58 -5.32 -31.29
CA LYS A 237 16.65 -4.75 -32.12
C LYS A 237 17.99 -5.03 -31.43
N LYS A 238 19.00 -5.46 -32.19
CA LYS A 238 20.40 -5.47 -31.73
C LYS A 238 20.91 -4.03 -31.58
N HIS A 239 20.55 -3.37 -30.49
CA HIS A 239 21.20 -2.12 -30.09
C HIS A 239 22.41 -2.42 -29.21
N THR A 240 23.55 -1.84 -29.56
CA THR A 240 24.68 -1.65 -28.66
C THR A 240 24.23 -0.92 -27.39
N GLN A 241 24.81 -1.26 -26.24
CA GLN A 241 24.46 -0.67 -24.94
C GLN A 241 24.62 0.85 -24.94
N THR A 242 23.52 1.57 -25.15
CA THR A 242 23.35 2.93 -24.66
C THR A 242 23.11 2.82 -23.17
N ASN A 243 24.13 3.17 -22.37
CA ASN A 243 24.09 3.12 -20.91
C ASN A 243 23.11 4.17 -20.35
N ILE A 244 21.80 3.88 -20.42
CA ILE A 244 20.86 4.36 -19.40
C ILE A 244 21.34 3.75 -18.10
N SER A 245 21.64 4.56 -17.09
CA SER A 245 22.30 4.06 -15.89
C SER A 245 21.34 3.17 -15.10
N GLU A 246 21.81 2.00 -14.65
CA GLU A 246 21.02 1.08 -13.81
C GLU A 246 20.62 1.73 -12.46
N ASN A 247 21.23 2.86 -12.11
CA ASN A 247 20.92 3.69 -10.94
C ASN A 247 19.66 4.57 -11.11
N ASP A 248 19.18 4.83 -12.34
CA ASP A 248 18.05 5.74 -12.58
C ASP A 248 16.67 5.16 -12.18
N PHE A 249 16.60 3.84 -11.92
CA PHE A 249 15.44 3.17 -11.32
C PHE A 249 15.56 2.95 -9.79
N SER A 250 16.46 3.68 -9.12
CA SER A 250 16.58 3.67 -7.66
C SER A 250 15.35 4.25 -6.94
N ALA A 251 15.13 3.83 -5.69
CA ALA A 251 13.89 4.07 -4.92
C ALA A 251 13.54 5.54 -4.60
N ASN A 252 14.36 6.50 -5.02
CA ASN A 252 14.06 7.94 -4.93
C ASN A 252 12.87 8.37 -5.80
N TYR A 253 12.39 7.49 -6.69
CA TYR A 253 11.31 7.76 -7.65
C TYR A 253 10.03 8.36 -7.04
N TYR A 254 9.62 7.93 -5.83
CA TYR A 254 8.29 8.22 -5.29
C TYR A 254 8.12 9.58 -4.59
N ASP A 255 9.22 10.18 -4.14
CA ASP A 255 9.27 11.53 -3.54
C ASP A 255 10.16 12.47 -4.38
N ALA A 256 10.46 12.11 -5.63
CA ALA A 256 11.23 12.93 -6.57
C ALA A 256 10.48 14.20 -6.96
N THR A 257 11.16 15.34 -6.90
CA THR A 257 10.72 16.60 -7.52
C THR A 257 11.61 16.95 -8.71
N PRO A 258 11.09 17.64 -9.74
CA PRO A 258 11.92 18.27 -10.77
C PRO A 258 12.74 19.42 -10.14
N PRO A 259 13.81 19.91 -10.81
CA PRO A 259 14.54 21.10 -10.36
C PRO A 259 13.62 22.30 -10.12
N ASP A 260 13.90 23.06 -9.07
CA ASP A 260 13.05 24.15 -8.56
C ASP A 260 12.67 25.24 -9.58
N ASN A 261 13.52 25.46 -10.58
CA ASN A 261 13.36 26.43 -11.67
C ASN A 261 13.00 25.78 -13.02
N MET A 262 12.64 24.50 -13.04
CA MET A 262 12.29 23.79 -14.27
C MET A 262 10.88 24.14 -14.76
N LEU A 263 9.89 24.16 -13.88
CA LEU A 263 8.47 24.22 -14.25
C LEU A 263 7.84 25.58 -13.93
N GLN A 264 7.25 26.22 -14.93
CA GLN A 264 6.23 27.25 -14.73
C GLN A 264 4.81 26.65 -14.71
N MET A 265 3.87 27.43 -14.17
CA MET A 265 2.45 27.26 -14.40
C MET A 265 2.13 27.15 -15.90
N PRO A 266 1.19 26.26 -16.29
CA PRO A 266 1.05 25.81 -17.67
C PRO A 266 0.14 26.71 -18.55
N PHE A 267 -0.08 27.95 -18.10
CA PHE A 267 -0.74 29.06 -18.81
C PHE A 267 0.24 30.25 -18.92
N PRO A 268 0.03 31.27 -19.76
CA PRO A 268 1.04 32.29 -20.04
C PRO A 268 1.58 33.02 -18.80
N VAL A 269 2.88 33.30 -18.79
CA VAL A 269 3.50 34.23 -17.83
C VAL A 269 2.79 35.59 -17.92
N GLY A 270 2.46 36.18 -16.77
CA GLY A 270 1.66 37.40 -16.67
C GLY A 270 0.14 37.20 -16.55
N GLU A 271 -0.39 35.99 -16.74
CA GLU A 271 -1.81 35.71 -16.51
C GLU A 271 -2.13 35.23 -15.07
N ASN A 272 -3.40 35.29 -14.69
CA ASN A 272 -3.97 34.77 -13.45
C ASN A 272 -5.08 33.76 -13.76
N TRP A 273 -4.90 32.48 -13.41
CA TRP A 273 -5.89 31.42 -13.67
C TRP A 273 -6.38 30.82 -12.35
N TRP A 274 -7.64 30.36 -12.32
CA TRP A 274 -8.20 29.63 -11.20
C TRP A 274 -7.71 28.17 -11.21
N ILE A 275 -7.25 27.69 -10.05
CA ILE A 275 -6.78 26.32 -9.84
C ILE A 275 -7.59 25.67 -8.71
N GLY A 276 -8.11 24.47 -8.98
CA GLY A 276 -8.81 23.64 -8.00
C GLY A 276 -7.87 22.84 -7.08
N GLY A 277 -8.42 21.90 -6.32
CA GLY A 277 -7.62 20.95 -5.55
C GLY A 277 -6.83 19.99 -6.45
N SER A 278 -5.68 19.51 -5.97
CA SER A 278 -4.91 18.44 -6.62
C SER A 278 -5.74 17.18 -6.80
N HIS A 279 -5.44 16.38 -7.81
CA HIS A 279 -6.08 15.09 -8.05
C HIS A 279 -5.18 14.12 -8.79
N VAL A 280 -5.59 12.84 -8.82
CA VAL A 280 -4.99 11.85 -9.73
C VAL A 280 -5.48 12.11 -11.16
N THR A 281 -4.69 11.86 -12.20
CA THR A 281 -5.05 12.19 -13.61
C THR A 281 -6.42 11.67 -14.10
N THR A 282 -6.94 10.60 -13.48
CA THR A 282 -8.27 10.05 -13.82
C THR A 282 -9.44 10.77 -13.14
N GLY A 283 -9.17 11.75 -12.29
CA GLY A 283 -10.13 12.42 -11.40
C GLY A 283 -10.59 11.57 -10.21
N GLN A 284 -10.20 10.29 -10.12
CA GLN A 284 -10.72 9.33 -9.15
C GLN A 284 -9.60 8.50 -8.50
N GLY A 285 -9.17 8.91 -7.32
CA GLY A 285 -8.18 8.19 -6.52
C GLY A 285 -7.59 9.04 -5.39
N LYS A 286 -6.59 8.45 -4.71
CA LYS A 286 -5.81 9.13 -3.64
C LYS A 286 -4.34 9.29 -3.99
N TYR A 287 -3.73 8.39 -4.76
CA TYR A 287 -2.33 8.47 -5.20
C TYR A 287 -2.21 8.03 -6.68
N PRO A 288 -1.26 8.57 -7.46
CA PRO A 288 -0.50 9.79 -7.18
C PRO A 288 -1.35 11.04 -7.42
N GLN A 289 -1.28 12.04 -6.52
CA GLN A 289 -1.86 13.39 -6.73
C GLN A 289 -1.06 14.15 -7.80
N SER A 290 -1.13 13.69 -9.04
CA SER A 290 -0.24 14.10 -10.14
C SER A 290 -0.73 15.29 -10.95
N SER A 291 -1.95 15.76 -10.70
CA SER A 291 -2.68 16.63 -11.63
C SER A 291 -3.38 17.83 -10.98
N LEU A 292 -3.58 18.87 -11.78
CA LEU A 292 -4.28 20.11 -11.46
C LEU A 292 -5.20 20.50 -12.63
N ASP A 293 -6.38 21.04 -12.30
CA ASP A 293 -7.34 21.56 -13.28
C ASP A 293 -7.33 23.09 -13.20
N LEU A 294 -6.99 23.74 -14.31
CA LEU A 294 -6.74 25.18 -14.40
C LEU A 294 -7.66 25.81 -15.46
N ASN A 295 -8.28 26.94 -15.13
CA ASN A 295 -9.08 27.70 -16.11
C ASN A 295 -9.06 29.21 -15.85
N ASN A 296 -9.35 29.98 -16.89
CA ASN A 296 -9.57 31.42 -16.82
C ASN A 296 -11.04 31.74 -17.20
N GLY A 297 -11.96 30.98 -16.57
CA GLY A 297 -13.41 31.05 -16.78
C GLY A 297 -13.91 30.38 -18.07
N GLY A 298 -15.23 30.36 -18.19
CA GLY A 298 -15.96 29.80 -19.34
C GLY A 298 -17.05 28.80 -18.93
N ARG A 299 -17.96 28.54 -19.86
CA ARG A 299 -18.94 27.44 -19.85
C ARG A 299 -18.87 26.75 -21.22
N TRP A 300 -19.48 25.57 -21.38
CA TRP A 300 -19.52 24.94 -22.71
C TRP A 300 -20.19 25.87 -23.73
N GLY A 301 -19.52 26.09 -24.87
CA GLY A 301 -19.91 27.08 -25.88
C GLY A 301 -19.27 28.47 -25.72
N SER A 302 -18.61 28.79 -24.60
CA SER A 302 -17.84 30.04 -24.47
C SER A 302 -16.63 30.05 -25.40
N ASN A 303 -16.29 31.23 -25.95
CA ASN A 303 -15.06 31.38 -26.72
C ASN A 303 -13.82 31.23 -25.82
N THR A 304 -12.94 30.29 -26.17
CA THR A 304 -11.67 30.01 -25.48
C THR A 304 -10.43 30.27 -26.34
N SER A 305 -10.56 30.86 -27.53
CA SER A 305 -9.42 31.05 -28.47
C SER A 305 -8.31 31.97 -27.94
N ASN A 306 -8.62 32.84 -26.98
CA ASN A 306 -7.63 33.66 -26.27
C ASN A 306 -7.08 33.00 -24.99
N LYS A 307 -7.58 31.82 -24.60
CA LYS A 307 -7.15 31.08 -23.42
C LYS A 307 -6.07 30.08 -23.81
N TRP A 308 -4.82 30.53 -23.74
CA TRP A 308 -3.67 29.78 -24.20
C TRP A 308 -3.16 28.80 -23.16
N VAL A 309 -2.76 27.62 -23.62
CA VAL A 309 -2.02 26.61 -22.87
C VAL A 309 -0.58 26.67 -23.35
N VAL A 310 0.39 26.67 -22.43
CA VAL A 310 1.82 26.86 -22.74
C VAL A 310 2.70 25.79 -22.10
N ALA A 311 3.89 25.57 -22.68
CA ALA A 311 4.87 24.62 -22.15
C ALA A 311 5.44 25.08 -20.79
N SER A 312 5.43 24.19 -19.80
CA SER A 312 5.89 24.44 -18.44
C SER A 312 7.42 24.42 -18.32
N ALA A 313 8.09 23.69 -19.20
CA ALA A 313 9.53 23.78 -19.44
C ALA A 313 9.80 23.66 -20.95
N ALA A 314 11.04 23.90 -21.36
CA ALA A 314 11.48 23.54 -22.70
C ALA A 314 11.48 22.01 -22.88
N GLY A 315 11.34 21.52 -24.11
CA GLY A 315 11.34 20.08 -24.36
C GLY A 315 10.75 19.66 -25.71
N LYS A 316 10.72 18.36 -25.96
CA LYS A 316 10.28 17.75 -27.22
C LYS A 316 8.83 17.27 -27.12
N VAL A 317 7.98 17.68 -28.06
CA VAL A 317 6.54 17.41 -28.05
C VAL A 317 6.22 16.00 -28.52
N LYS A 318 5.26 15.34 -27.86
CA LYS A 318 4.44 14.24 -28.40
C LYS A 318 2.98 14.69 -28.42
N VAL A 319 2.36 14.69 -29.60
CA VAL A 319 0.90 14.89 -29.72
C VAL A 319 0.25 13.51 -29.71
N HIS A 320 -0.50 13.21 -28.65
CA HIS A 320 -1.21 11.93 -28.51
C HIS A 320 -2.60 11.97 -29.16
N SER A 321 -3.24 13.14 -29.19
CA SER A 321 -4.45 13.44 -29.98
C SER A 321 -4.70 14.95 -30.05
N SER A 322 -5.69 15.40 -30.81
CA SER A 322 -6.08 16.82 -30.88
C SER A 322 -6.41 17.50 -29.54
N CYS A 323 -6.68 16.74 -28.47
CA CYS A 323 -6.90 17.24 -27.10
C CYS A 323 -5.87 16.77 -26.06
N ASN A 324 -4.82 16.03 -26.45
CA ASN A 324 -3.81 15.49 -25.54
C ASN A 324 -2.39 15.74 -26.09
N ILE A 325 -1.63 16.60 -25.43
CA ILE A 325 -0.23 16.92 -25.75
C ILE A 325 0.63 16.58 -24.54
N GLU A 326 1.82 16.02 -24.79
CA GLU A 326 2.85 15.80 -23.79
C GLU A 326 4.14 16.51 -24.22
N VAL A 327 4.83 17.16 -23.29
CA VAL A 327 6.16 17.75 -23.52
C VAL A 327 7.16 16.94 -22.69
N ILE A 328 8.16 16.39 -23.37
CA ILE A 328 9.23 15.57 -22.80
C ILE A 328 10.44 16.46 -22.53
N HIS A 329 10.96 16.41 -21.32
CA HIS A 329 12.05 17.24 -20.83
C HIS A 329 13.27 16.40 -20.43
N ASP A 330 14.33 17.07 -20.01
CA ASP A 330 15.56 16.42 -19.55
C ASP A 330 15.35 15.60 -18.26
N SER A 331 16.28 14.68 -17.98
CA SER A 331 16.26 13.78 -16.81
C SER A 331 14.98 12.94 -16.65
N GLY A 332 14.32 12.65 -17.77
CA GLY A 332 13.15 11.78 -17.88
C GLY A 332 11.83 12.42 -17.47
N TRP A 333 11.79 13.71 -17.13
CA TRP A 333 10.56 14.41 -16.77
C TRP A 333 9.67 14.66 -17.99
N SER A 334 8.34 14.59 -17.82
CA SER A 334 7.39 15.07 -18.83
C SER A 334 6.15 15.70 -18.20
N THR A 335 5.52 16.62 -18.94
CA THR A 335 4.27 17.28 -18.54
C THR A 335 3.18 17.02 -19.57
N THR A 336 1.99 16.62 -19.10
CA THR A 336 0.81 16.39 -19.96
C THR A 336 -0.20 17.51 -19.85
N TYR A 337 -0.82 17.78 -21.00
CA TYR A 337 -1.76 18.86 -21.25
C TYR A 337 -3.01 18.27 -21.90
N TYR A 338 -4.12 18.26 -21.17
CA TYR A 338 -5.36 17.60 -21.58
C TYR A 338 -6.58 18.54 -21.55
N HIS A 339 -7.67 18.09 -22.16
CA HIS A 339 -8.86 18.88 -22.51
C HIS A 339 -8.59 20.03 -23.51
N LEU A 340 -7.66 19.80 -24.46
CA LEU A 340 -7.21 20.81 -25.41
C LEU A 340 -8.01 20.85 -26.73
N SER A 341 -7.76 21.90 -27.50
CA SER A 341 -8.25 22.16 -28.85
C SER A 341 -7.26 23.07 -29.57
N ASN A 342 -7.22 23.05 -30.91
CA ASN A 342 -6.36 23.92 -31.71
C ASN A 342 -4.84 23.76 -31.39
N PRO A 343 -4.26 22.53 -31.47
CA PRO A 343 -2.84 22.31 -31.24
C PRO A 343 -1.97 23.10 -32.24
N GLN A 344 -1.02 23.88 -31.73
CA GLN A 344 -0.07 24.70 -32.49
C GLN A 344 1.31 24.02 -32.66
N VAL A 345 1.40 22.75 -32.27
CA VAL A 345 2.64 21.97 -32.23
C VAL A 345 2.43 20.56 -32.79
N LYS A 346 3.52 19.94 -33.26
CA LYS A 346 3.52 18.56 -33.80
C LYS A 346 4.49 17.66 -33.04
N THR A 347 4.26 16.35 -33.10
CA THR A 347 5.18 15.33 -32.55
C THR A 347 6.61 15.55 -33.09
N GLY A 348 7.59 15.42 -32.21
CA GLY A 348 9.01 15.62 -32.51
C GLY A 348 9.49 17.08 -32.46
N GLN A 349 8.60 18.06 -32.40
CA GLN A 349 8.95 19.48 -32.33
C GLN A 349 9.57 19.84 -30.98
N GLN A 350 10.70 20.56 -30.99
CA GLN A 350 11.23 21.23 -29.80
C GLN A 350 10.42 22.50 -29.51
N VAL A 351 10.06 22.71 -28.24
CA VAL A 351 9.40 23.91 -27.73
C VAL A 351 10.23 24.56 -26.62
N LYS A 352 10.13 25.88 -26.50
CA LYS A 352 10.66 26.63 -25.35
C LYS A 352 9.62 26.66 -24.23
N GLN A 353 10.06 26.90 -22.99
CA GLN A 353 9.18 27.26 -21.89
C GLN A 353 8.33 28.50 -22.25
N ASN A 354 7.11 28.59 -21.72
CA ASN A 354 6.10 29.61 -22.03
C ASN A 354 5.62 29.65 -23.50
N GLN A 355 6.11 28.75 -24.37
CA GLN A 355 5.64 28.65 -25.76
C GLN A 355 4.20 28.11 -25.80
N ARG A 356 3.35 28.75 -26.59
CA ARG A 356 1.96 28.33 -26.83
C ARG A 356 1.93 26.93 -27.47
N LEU A 357 1.18 26.03 -26.84
CA LEU A 357 0.94 24.66 -27.31
C LEU A 357 -0.44 24.51 -27.95
N SER A 358 -1.47 25.11 -27.34
CA SER A 358 -2.88 24.82 -27.66
C SER A 358 -3.83 25.82 -26.97
N ASN A 359 -5.14 25.66 -27.13
CA ASN A 359 -6.16 26.30 -26.29
C ASN A 359 -6.91 25.23 -25.47
N TYR A 360 -7.47 25.54 -24.29
CA TYR A 360 -8.42 24.62 -23.66
C TYR A 360 -9.77 24.63 -24.38
N ALA A 361 -10.41 23.47 -24.50
CA ALA A 361 -11.53 23.26 -25.41
C ALA A 361 -12.83 23.94 -24.93
N SER A 362 -13.44 24.72 -25.83
CA SER A 362 -14.74 25.38 -25.62
C SER A 362 -15.93 24.44 -25.57
N ASN A 363 -15.80 23.22 -26.10
CA ASN A 363 -16.90 22.24 -26.23
C ASN A 363 -16.51 20.86 -25.70
N LYS A 364 -17.49 20.13 -25.16
CA LYS A 364 -17.29 18.87 -24.47
C LYS A 364 -16.82 17.73 -25.38
N SER A 365 -17.18 17.74 -26.67
CA SER A 365 -16.75 16.68 -27.61
C SER A 365 -15.25 16.78 -27.86
N GLN A 366 -14.76 17.97 -28.23
CA GLN A 366 -13.33 18.22 -28.41
C GLN A 366 -12.55 18.09 -27.10
N ALA A 367 -13.10 18.56 -25.97
CA ALA A 367 -12.43 18.41 -24.67
C ALA A 367 -12.13 16.94 -24.34
N LEU A 368 -13.01 16.01 -24.73
CA LEU A 368 -12.83 14.59 -24.43
C LEU A 368 -12.11 13.81 -25.55
N CYS A 369 -12.25 14.20 -26.82
CA CYS A 369 -11.94 13.37 -27.99
C CYS A 369 -12.47 11.93 -27.85
N GLN A 370 -11.63 11.01 -27.34
CA GLN A 370 -11.92 9.60 -27.14
C GLN A 370 -12.46 9.30 -25.70
N GLY A 371 -12.28 10.20 -24.72
CA GLY A 371 -12.90 10.10 -23.40
C GLY A 371 -12.33 10.96 -22.27
N GLY A 372 -12.34 10.40 -21.06
CA GLY A 372 -12.22 11.16 -19.81
C GLY A 372 -13.58 11.66 -19.31
N MET A 373 -13.58 12.67 -18.45
CA MET A 373 -14.77 13.36 -17.96
C MET A 373 -14.40 14.83 -17.73
N SER A 374 -15.30 15.76 -18.08
CA SER A 374 -15.12 17.18 -17.78
C SER A 374 -16.50 17.84 -17.59
N THR A 375 -16.57 18.79 -16.65
CA THR A 375 -17.77 19.53 -16.25
C THR A 375 -17.89 20.89 -16.94
N GLY A 376 -16.77 21.52 -17.31
CA GLY A 376 -16.69 22.80 -18.01
C GLY A 376 -15.32 23.02 -18.66
N PRO A 377 -15.15 24.04 -19.53
CA PRO A 377 -13.86 24.36 -20.16
C PRO A 377 -12.76 24.62 -19.13
N HIS A 378 -11.74 23.78 -19.14
CA HIS A 378 -10.52 23.91 -18.36
C HIS A 378 -9.39 23.16 -19.06
N GLN A 379 -8.16 23.48 -18.70
CA GLN A 379 -7.00 22.65 -18.98
C GLN A 379 -6.79 21.69 -17.80
N HIS A 380 -6.57 20.41 -18.10
CA HIS A 380 -6.02 19.45 -17.15
C HIS A 380 -4.51 19.34 -17.36
N PHE A 381 -3.73 19.51 -16.30
CA PHE A 381 -2.26 19.41 -16.31
C PHE A 381 -1.82 18.25 -15.42
N SER A 382 -0.78 17.51 -15.82
CA SER A 382 -0.16 16.49 -14.96
C SER A 382 1.36 16.40 -15.12
N LEU A 383 2.03 15.91 -14.08
CA LEU A 383 3.47 15.62 -14.07
C LEU A 383 3.76 14.11 -14.16
N LYS A 384 4.80 13.75 -14.90
CA LYS A 384 5.35 12.39 -15.03
C LYS A 384 6.89 12.40 -14.96
N ARG A 385 7.48 11.25 -14.64
CA ARG A 385 8.91 10.94 -14.83
C ARG A 385 9.05 9.53 -15.40
N ASN A 386 9.99 9.32 -16.33
CA ASN A 386 10.20 8.04 -17.03
C ASN A 386 8.89 7.41 -17.58
N GLY A 387 7.89 8.25 -17.89
CA GLY A 387 6.57 7.86 -18.35
C GLY A 387 5.50 7.69 -17.27
N GLN A 388 5.81 7.37 -16.01
CA GLN A 388 4.76 7.20 -14.97
C GLN A 388 4.41 8.53 -14.27
N TYR A 389 3.18 8.64 -13.76
CA TYR A 389 2.70 9.85 -13.07
C TYR A 389 3.35 10.05 -11.70
N ILE A 390 3.85 11.27 -11.43
CA ILE A 390 4.52 11.64 -10.18
C ILE A 390 3.59 12.48 -9.28
N HIS A 391 3.74 12.35 -7.97
CA HIS A 391 2.99 13.12 -6.96
C HIS A 391 3.43 14.59 -6.95
N LEU A 392 2.51 15.55 -7.03
CA LEU A 392 2.87 16.98 -7.11
C LEU A 392 3.38 17.60 -5.80
N ASN A 393 3.40 16.87 -4.68
CA ASN A 393 3.76 17.46 -3.40
C ASN A 393 5.23 17.92 -3.38
N ASN A 394 5.47 19.15 -2.90
CA ASN A 394 6.75 19.88 -2.94
C ASN A 394 7.26 20.28 -4.34
N VAL A 395 6.60 19.86 -5.44
CA VAL A 395 6.95 20.33 -6.79
C VAL A 395 6.72 21.84 -6.87
N LYS A 396 7.69 22.58 -7.43
CA LYS A 396 7.54 24.01 -7.70
C LYS A 396 6.97 24.25 -9.10
N LEU A 397 5.93 25.07 -9.18
CA LEU A 397 5.34 25.59 -10.41
C LEU A 397 5.41 27.12 -10.36
N SER A 398 6.26 27.75 -11.16
CA SER A 398 6.57 29.18 -11.07
C SER A 398 6.98 29.61 -9.65
N GLY A 399 7.86 28.82 -9.02
CA GLY A 399 8.29 29.01 -7.62
C GLY A 399 7.23 28.71 -6.55
N TYR A 400 5.98 28.42 -6.91
CA TYR A 400 4.97 27.94 -5.96
C TYR A 400 5.18 26.45 -5.66
N ALA A 401 5.67 26.12 -4.47
CA ALA A 401 5.71 24.75 -3.98
C ALA A 401 4.29 24.26 -3.67
N VAL A 402 3.85 23.18 -4.32
CA VAL A 402 2.50 22.62 -4.15
C VAL A 402 2.43 21.73 -2.90
N HIS A 403 1.45 21.96 -2.03
CA HIS A 403 1.03 21.00 -1.00
C HIS A 403 -0.28 20.34 -1.45
N THR A 404 -0.24 19.03 -1.72
CA THR A 404 -1.38 18.27 -2.27
C THR A 404 -2.43 17.95 -1.22
N GLY A 405 -3.71 17.92 -1.62
CA GLY A 405 -4.84 17.58 -0.75
C GLY A 405 -4.92 16.10 -0.37
N ARG A 406 -5.76 15.76 0.61
CA ARG A 406 -5.88 14.39 1.18
C ARG A 406 -6.51 13.37 0.22
N TYR A 407 -7.19 13.85 -0.82
CA TYR A 407 -7.87 13.08 -1.84
C TYR A 407 -8.10 13.99 -3.06
N SER A 408 -8.45 13.38 -4.20
CA SER A 408 -8.69 14.13 -5.44
C SER A 408 -9.76 15.22 -5.26
N TYR A 409 -9.43 16.44 -5.65
CA TYR A 409 -10.23 17.67 -5.54
C TYR A 409 -10.49 18.19 -4.11
N ASP A 410 -9.73 17.75 -3.11
CA ASP A 410 -9.69 18.39 -1.79
C ASP A 410 -9.11 19.81 -1.93
N ASN A 411 -9.98 20.82 -1.84
CA ASN A 411 -9.65 22.25 -2.04
C ASN A 411 -9.59 23.04 -0.71
N ASN A 412 -9.72 22.36 0.43
CA ASN A 412 -9.68 22.99 1.74
C ASN A 412 -8.26 23.49 2.03
N CYS A 413 -8.11 24.80 2.31
CA CYS A 413 -6.79 25.44 2.50
C CYS A 413 -5.99 24.91 3.71
N SER A 414 -6.62 24.17 4.62
CA SER A 414 -5.93 23.43 5.70
C SER A 414 -5.21 22.16 5.21
N TYR A 415 -5.42 21.75 3.95
CA TYR A 415 -4.90 20.50 3.38
C TYR A 415 -4.34 20.64 1.95
N PHE A 416 -4.86 21.56 1.14
CA PHE A 416 -4.35 21.88 -0.19
C PHE A 416 -4.01 23.37 -0.29
N TRP A 417 -2.76 23.68 -0.62
CA TRP A 417 -2.28 25.05 -0.79
C TRP A 417 -0.99 25.10 -1.61
N PHE A 418 -0.55 26.30 -1.95
CA PHE A 418 0.74 26.60 -2.54
C PHE A 418 1.56 27.48 -1.58
N ILE A 419 2.89 27.35 -1.57
CA ILE A 419 3.79 28.27 -0.86
C ILE A 419 4.73 28.94 -1.88
N ARG A 420 4.79 30.28 -1.90
CA ARG A 420 5.82 31.06 -2.61
C ARG A 420 6.33 32.15 -1.68
N ASN A 421 7.66 32.33 -1.59
CA ASN A 421 8.32 33.35 -0.76
C ASN A 421 7.94 33.35 0.74
N GLY A 422 7.32 32.27 1.24
CA GLY A 422 6.78 32.15 2.61
C GLY A 422 5.25 32.33 2.70
N ASP A 423 4.65 33.00 1.72
CA ASP A 423 3.20 33.22 1.66
C ASP A 423 2.43 31.97 1.26
N LYS A 424 1.28 31.75 1.91
CA LYS A 424 0.39 30.60 1.70
C LYS A 424 -0.80 30.99 0.84
N HIS A 425 -0.92 30.38 -0.34
CA HIS A 425 -2.02 30.61 -1.28
C HIS A 425 -2.96 29.38 -1.33
N CYS A 426 -4.24 29.59 -1.08
CA CYS A 426 -5.27 28.54 -1.17
C CYS A 426 -5.62 28.19 -2.63
N SER A 427 -6.47 27.17 -2.86
CA SER A 427 -7.15 27.02 -4.16
C SER A 427 -7.90 28.30 -4.53
N GLY A 428 -7.76 28.76 -5.78
CA GLY A 428 -8.21 30.09 -6.18
C GLY A 428 -7.45 30.58 -7.39
N ARG A 429 -7.39 31.89 -7.61
CA ARG A 429 -6.55 32.48 -8.66
C ARG A 429 -5.09 32.48 -8.25
N ILE A 430 -4.23 31.90 -9.08
CA ILE A 430 -2.77 31.92 -8.95
C ILE A 430 -2.17 32.63 -10.18
N TYR A 431 -1.14 33.43 -9.96
CA TYR A 431 -0.40 34.16 -11.00
C TYR A 431 0.71 33.30 -11.60
N ASN A 432 1.10 33.53 -12.85
CA ASN A 432 2.32 32.95 -13.40
C ASN A 432 3.48 33.96 -13.45
N HIS A 433 4.42 33.81 -12.52
CA HIS A 433 5.69 34.58 -12.46
C HIS A 433 6.77 34.13 -13.47
N GLY A 434 6.59 33.01 -14.18
CA GLY A 434 7.69 32.31 -14.85
C GLY A 434 8.63 31.62 -13.84
N VAL A 435 9.85 31.29 -14.27
CA VAL A 435 10.88 30.61 -13.44
C VAL A 435 12.15 31.46 -13.22
N ASP A 436 12.12 32.74 -13.57
CA ASP A 436 13.33 33.57 -13.66
C ASP A 436 14.14 33.59 -12.35
N ASN A 437 15.44 33.33 -12.45
CA ASN A 437 16.40 33.31 -11.32
C ASN A 437 16.74 34.73 -10.80
N LYS A 438 15.78 35.66 -10.83
CA LYS A 438 15.93 37.05 -10.41
C LYS A 438 15.06 37.28 -9.17
N PRO A 439 15.53 37.97 -8.11
CA PRO A 439 14.66 38.36 -7.01
C PRO A 439 13.45 39.12 -7.55
N ASP A 440 12.25 38.81 -7.05
CA ASP A 440 11.05 39.60 -7.35
C ASP A 440 11.37 41.09 -7.08
N PRO A 441 10.98 42.01 -7.99
CA PRO A 441 10.99 43.43 -7.66
C PRO A 441 10.26 43.65 -6.33
N LYS A 442 10.79 44.52 -5.47
CA LYS A 442 10.07 44.93 -4.25
C LYS A 442 8.65 45.35 -4.64
N PRO A 443 7.60 44.97 -3.87
CA PRO A 443 6.25 45.40 -4.17
C PRO A 443 6.22 46.92 -4.34
N ASP A 444 5.70 47.38 -5.49
CA ASP A 444 5.50 48.81 -5.71
C ASP A 444 4.66 49.38 -4.55
N PRO A 445 4.97 50.61 -4.08
CA PRO A 445 4.16 51.25 -3.05
C PRO A 445 2.69 51.31 -3.50
N LYS A 446 1.78 51.16 -2.54
CA LYS A 446 0.34 51.26 -2.82
C LYS A 446 0.05 52.54 -3.61
N PRO A 447 -0.79 52.51 -4.65
CA PRO A 447 -1.32 53.73 -5.24
C PRO A 447 -1.97 54.59 -4.15
N ASP A 448 -1.68 55.89 -4.18
CA ASP A 448 -2.22 56.83 -3.20
C ASP A 448 -3.76 56.81 -3.17
N PRO A 449 -4.38 57.05 -1.99
CA PRO A 449 -5.82 57.23 -1.90
C PRO A 449 -6.28 58.35 -2.83
N LYS A 450 -7.37 58.11 -3.58
CA LYS A 450 -8.06 59.22 -4.25
C LYS A 450 -8.62 60.17 -3.18
N PRO A 451 -8.61 61.50 -3.40
CA PRO A 451 -9.25 62.45 -2.49
C PRO A 451 -10.74 62.13 -2.30
N ASP A 452 -11.21 62.23 -1.05
CA ASP A 452 -12.62 62.04 -0.71
C ASP A 452 -13.52 63.11 -1.33
N PRO A 453 -14.79 62.78 -1.67
CA PRO A 453 -15.81 63.77 -2.00
C PRO A 453 -16.08 64.74 -0.84
N LYS A 454 -16.49 65.98 -1.15
CA LYS A 454 -16.96 66.94 -0.14
C LYS A 454 -18.23 66.41 0.57
N PRO A 455 -18.37 66.62 1.90
CA PRO A 455 -19.65 66.42 2.59
C PRO A 455 -20.71 67.45 2.17
N ASP A 456 -21.97 67.04 2.15
CA ASP A 456 -23.14 67.90 1.95
C ASP A 456 -23.54 68.69 3.22
N PRO A 457 -24.34 69.77 3.10
CA PRO A 457 -24.74 70.62 4.23
C PRO A 457 -25.71 69.96 5.23
N LYS A 458 -25.67 70.42 6.49
CA LYS A 458 -26.58 69.99 7.57
C LYS A 458 -28.00 70.57 7.43
N PRO A 459 -29.04 69.81 7.80
CA PRO A 459 -30.34 70.34 8.22
C PRO A 459 -30.31 70.90 9.66
N ASP A 460 -31.24 71.82 9.96
CA ASP A 460 -31.39 72.49 11.26
C ASP A 460 -32.10 71.66 12.35
N PRO A 461 -31.94 72.01 13.65
CA PRO A 461 -32.49 71.26 14.77
C PRO A 461 -33.98 71.54 15.06
N LYS A 462 -34.61 70.66 15.85
CA LYS A 462 -35.91 70.86 16.52
C LYS A 462 -35.84 70.42 18.01
N PRO A 463 -36.75 70.89 18.88
CA PRO A 463 -36.46 71.08 20.31
C PRO A 463 -36.81 69.91 21.24
N ASP A 464 -36.26 69.96 22.46
CA ASP A 464 -36.47 69.02 23.56
C ASP A 464 -37.91 68.93 24.11
N PRO A 465 -38.32 67.73 24.55
CA PRO A 465 -39.29 67.52 25.62
C PRO A 465 -38.63 67.05 26.94
N LYS A 466 -39.21 67.49 28.06
CA LYS A 466 -38.76 67.38 29.47
C LYS A 466 -38.42 65.97 30.02
N PRO A 467 -37.66 65.89 31.13
CA PRO A 467 -37.36 64.65 31.86
C PRO A 467 -38.46 64.21 32.84
N ASP A 468 -38.40 62.93 33.25
CA ASP A 468 -39.19 62.30 34.33
C ASP A 468 -38.28 61.36 35.17
N PRO A 469 -38.68 60.79 36.34
CA PRO A 469 -37.80 60.79 37.52
C PRO A 469 -37.11 59.46 37.88
N LYS A 470 -36.17 59.54 38.84
CA LYS A 470 -35.45 58.43 39.47
C LYS A 470 -36.34 57.52 40.33
N PRO A 471 -35.95 56.24 40.45
CA PRO A 471 -35.84 55.59 41.78
C PRO A 471 -34.38 55.31 42.22
N ASP A 472 -34.21 54.84 43.45
CA ASP A 472 -32.94 54.85 44.20
C ASP A 472 -31.92 53.72 43.92
N PRO A 473 -30.61 53.97 44.16
CA PRO A 473 -29.59 52.92 44.27
C PRO A 473 -29.63 52.23 45.64
N LYS A 474 -29.22 50.95 45.70
CA LYS A 474 -28.84 50.25 46.94
C LYS A 474 -27.32 50.00 47.01
N PRO A 475 -26.73 49.82 48.21
CA PRO A 475 -25.29 50.04 48.39
C PRO A 475 -24.38 48.85 48.06
N ASP A 476 -23.12 49.18 47.80
CA ASP A 476 -21.93 48.34 47.71
C ASP A 476 -21.60 47.66 49.07
N PRO A 477 -20.73 46.63 49.15
CA PRO A 477 -19.30 46.95 49.27
C PRO A 477 -18.27 45.97 48.67
N LYS A 478 -17.26 46.56 48.01
CA LYS A 478 -15.80 46.26 48.07
C LYS A 478 -15.24 44.99 47.41
N PRO A 479 -14.18 45.23 46.62
CA PRO A 479 -12.87 44.55 46.77
C PRO A 479 -11.80 45.55 47.26
N ASP A 480 -10.99 45.19 48.27
CA ASP A 480 -9.83 45.99 48.70
C ASP A 480 -8.54 45.64 47.89
N PRO A 481 -7.59 46.59 47.71
CA PRO A 481 -6.41 46.42 46.87
C PRO A 481 -5.19 45.84 47.60
N LYS A 482 -4.20 45.36 46.82
CA LYS A 482 -2.81 45.14 47.27
C LYS A 482 -1.77 45.49 46.19
N PRO A 483 -0.95 46.53 46.41
CA PRO A 483 0.25 46.80 45.61
C PRO A 483 1.57 46.43 46.33
N ASP A 484 2.51 45.94 45.53
CA ASP A 484 3.98 46.08 45.60
C ASP A 484 4.87 45.52 46.76
N PRO A 485 6.20 45.33 46.50
CA PRO A 485 7.12 44.54 47.34
C PRO A 485 8.29 45.33 47.96
N LYS A 486 9.08 44.69 48.85
CA LYS A 486 10.53 44.94 49.08
C LYS A 486 11.21 43.79 49.89
N PRO A 487 12.58 43.72 49.96
CA PRO A 487 13.31 42.48 50.28
C PRO A 487 14.12 42.48 51.61
N ASP A 488 14.88 41.39 51.80
CA ASP A 488 16.00 41.11 52.73
C ASP A 488 15.71 40.99 54.24
N PRO A 489 16.41 40.03 54.88
CA PRO A 489 17.38 40.39 55.93
C PRO A 489 18.82 39.89 55.66
N LYS A 490 19.80 40.56 56.26
CA LYS A 490 21.24 40.24 56.22
C LYS A 490 21.64 39.06 57.14
N PRO A 491 22.80 38.41 56.90
CA PRO A 491 23.41 37.44 57.82
C PRO A 491 24.32 38.08 58.88
N ASP A 492 24.41 37.45 60.06
CA ASP A 492 25.52 37.53 61.03
C ASP A 492 25.20 36.59 62.23
N PRO A 493 26.16 36.22 63.11
CA PRO A 493 27.56 35.84 62.86
C PRO A 493 27.91 34.45 63.47
N LYS A 494 29.14 33.96 63.25
CA LYS A 494 29.67 32.75 63.94
C LYS A 494 30.19 33.05 65.36
N PRO A 495 30.00 32.12 66.30
CA PRO A 495 30.97 31.84 67.38
C PRO A 495 31.85 30.60 67.10
N ASP A 496 32.94 30.48 67.86
CA ASP A 496 34.02 29.49 67.67
C ASP A 496 33.79 28.12 68.37
N PRO A 497 34.56 27.06 67.99
CA PRO A 497 34.38 25.71 68.52
C PRO A 497 34.96 25.51 69.93
N LYS A 498 34.36 24.59 70.70
CA LYS A 498 34.90 24.01 71.93
C LYS A 498 34.74 22.48 71.94
N PRO A 499 35.55 21.75 72.74
CA PRO A 499 36.12 20.46 72.30
C PRO A 499 35.24 19.23 72.56
N ASP A 500 35.62 18.13 71.91
CA ASP A 500 35.00 16.80 72.01
C ASP A 500 34.79 16.31 73.45
N PRO A 501 33.53 15.98 73.83
CA PRO A 501 33.27 14.87 74.71
C PRO A 501 33.71 13.58 74.01
N LYS A 502 34.38 12.67 74.72
CA LYS A 502 34.72 11.34 74.19
C LYS A 502 33.46 10.63 73.68
N PRO A 503 33.55 9.80 72.62
CA PRO A 503 32.48 8.86 72.31
C PRO A 503 32.26 7.93 73.51
N ASP A 504 31.08 8.01 74.13
CA ASP A 504 30.57 6.89 74.93
C ASP A 504 30.45 5.66 74.01
N PRO A 505 30.69 4.45 74.52
CA PRO A 505 30.51 3.24 73.74
C PRO A 505 29.06 3.18 73.26
N LYS A 506 28.87 3.07 71.93
CA LYS A 506 27.58 2.79 71.32
C LYS A 506 26.92 1.63 72.09
N PRO A 507 25.66 1.76 72.54
CA PRO A 507 24.83 0.59 72.75
C PRO A 507 24.89 -0.25 71.47
N ASP A 508 25.13 -1.55 71.61
CA ASP A 508 25.25 -2.45 70.46
C ASP A 508 24.11 -2.20 69.48
N PRO A 509 24.38 -2.10 68.16
CA PRO A 509 23.32 -2.04 67.17
C PRO A 509 22.40 -3.23 67.41
N LYS A 510 21.15 -2.97 67.84
CA LYS A 510 20.09 -3.97 67.79
C LYS A 510 20.17 -4.59 66.39
N PRO A 511 20.40 -5.91 66.26
CA PRO A 511 20.72 -6.50 64.97
C PRO A 511 19.71 -6.04 63.92
N ASP A 512 20.21 -5.53 62.80
CA ASP A 512 19.38 -5.03 61.70
C ASP A 512 18.24 -6.04 61.47
N PRO A 513 16.97 -5.59 61.45
CA PRO A 513 15.84 -6.50 61.33
C PRO A 513 16.07 -7.36 60.10
N LYS A 514 16.22 -8.68 60.34
CA LYS A 514 16.65 -9.65 59.31
C LYS A 514 15.88 -9.37 58.04
N PRO A 515 16.55 -9.11 56.89
CA PRO A 515 15.87 -8.71 55.67
C PRO A 515 14.69 -9.61 55.39
N ASP A 516 13.50 -9.02 55.26
CA ASP A 516 12.24 -9.77 55.14
C ASP A 516 12.39 -10.88 54.12
N PRO A 517 11.99 -12.13 54.45
CA PRO A 517 12.20 -13.27 53.56
C PRO A 517 11.52 -12.97 52.23
N ILE A 518 12.30 -13.03 51.15
CA ILE A 518 11.75 -12.87 49.80
C ILE A 518 10.74 -14.00 49.56
N CYS A 519 9.53 -13.65 49.14
CA CYS A 519 8.47 -14.60 48.82
C CYS A 519 8.95 -15.56 47.72
N LYS A 520 9.33 -16.79 48.10
CA LYS A 520 9.79 -17.81 47.15
C LYS A 520 8.60 -18.31 46.33
N LYS A 521 8.66 -18.12 45.01
CA LYS A 521 7.62 -18.55 44.04
C LYS A 521 8.13 -19.73 43.16
N PRO A 522 8.41 -20.93 43.72
CA PRO A 522 9.06 -22.02 42.98
C PRO A 522 8.30 -22.45 41.72
N ASP A 523 6.96 -22.37 41.74
CA ASP A 523 6.08 -22.69 40.62
C ASP A 523 6.20 -21.72 39.42
N LEU A 524 7.01 -20.66 39.53
CA LEU A 524 7.41 -19.82 38.39
C LEU A 524 8.65 -20.32 37.67
N VAL A 525 9.52 -21.10 38.31
CA VAL A 525 10.82 -21.49 37.74
C VAL A 525 10.71 -22.80 36.94
N LYS A 526 9.84 -23.71 37.38
CA LYS A 526 9.66 -25.02 36.73
C LYS A 526 9.16 -24.89 35.29
N ASP A 527 9.87 -25.53 34.36
CA ASP A 527 9.57 -25.63 32.92
C ASP A 527 9.37 -24.30 32.18
N ASN A 528 9.71 -23.17 32.82
CA ASN A 528 9.51 -21.82 32.30
C ASN A 528 10.67 -21.40 31.38
N LEU A 529 10.33 -20.83 30.22
CA LEU A 529 11.29 -20.26 29.28
C LEU A 529 11.70 -18.81 29.64
N ILE A 530 11.11 -18.24 30.70
CA ILE A 530 11.49 -16.95 31.29
C ILE A 530 12.50 -17.19 32.43
N ARG A 531 13.59 -16.41 32.43
CA ARG A 531 14.57 -16.32 33.53
C ARG A 531 14.18 -15.17 34.46
N GLU A 532 14.44 -15.30 35.76
CA GLU A 532 14.00 -14.32 36.77
C GLU A 532 12.52 -13.86 36.58
N PRO A 533 11.56 -14.81 36.54
CA PRO A 533 10.13 -14.55 36.27
C PRO A 533 9.40 -13.86 37.43
N ASP A 534 10.02 -13.84 38.61
CA ASP A 534 9.62 -13.22 39.87
C ASP A 534 10.47 -11.96 40.20
N PHE A 535 11.25 -11.49 39.22
CA PHE A 535 11.97 -10.21 39.24
C PHE A 535 12.94 -10.00 40.41
N ASN A 536 13.44 -11.09 40.99
CA ASN A 536 14.49 -11.07 42.00
C ASN A 536 15.85 -10.56 41.46
N ASP A 537 16.13 -10.79 40.17
CA ASP A 537 17.22 -10.14 39.44
C ASP A 537 16.74 -9.62 38.08
N LEU A 538 17.08 -8.37 37.74
CA LEU A 538 16.70 -7.75 36.47
C LEU A 538 17.74 -7.95 35.35
N LYS A 539 18.89 -8.58 35.63
CA LYS A 539 19.94 -8.86 34.63
C LYS A 539 19.47 -9.50 33.32
N PRO A 540 18.51 -10.45 33.23
CA PRO A 540 18.06 -10.96 31.93
C PRO A 540 17.11 -10.00 31.19
N TRP A 541 16.37 -9.17 31.92
CA TRP A 541 15.42 -8.21 31.37
C TRP A 541 16.15 -7.01 30.74
N LYS A 542 15.56 -6.44 29.69
CA LYS A 542 16.12 -5.31 28.94
C LYS A 542 15.02 -4.30 28.64
N ARG A 543 15.42 -3.05 28.45
CA ARG A 543 14.55 -1.96 27.98
C ARG A 543 14.15 -2.21 26.53
N PHE A 544 12.90 -1.91 26.18
CA PHE A 544 12.37 -2.05 24.82
C PHE A 544 11.92 -0.69 24.26
N TYR A 545 12.11 -0.52 22.95
CA TYR A 545 11.92 0.71 22.20
C TYR A 545 12.82 1.88 22.66
N SER A 546 12.36 2.78 23.53
CA SER A 546 13.11 3.99 23.86
C SER A 546 14.31 3.72 24.80
N LYS A 547 15.45 4.36 24.52
CA LYS A 547 16.67 4.26 25.34
C LYS A 547 16.53 4.91 26.73
N ASP A 548 15.61 5.85 26.87
CA ASP A 548 15.52 6.74 28.03
C ASP A 548 14.73 6.15 29.20
N ILE A 549 13.90 5.14 28.95
CA ILE A 549 13.06 4.54 29.98
C ILE A 549 13.91 3.92 31.09
N LYS A 550 13.32 3.79 32.28
CA LYS A 550 13.93 3.06 33.40
C LYS A 550 13.11 1.84 33.74
N HIS A 551 13.79 0.82 34.25
CA HIS A 551 13.19 -0.42 34.73
C HIS A 551 13.89 -0.79 36.04
N ALA A 552 13.12 -1.03 37.09
CA ALA A 552 13.61 -1.20 38.46
C ALA A 552 12.70 -2.15 39.25
N ILE A 553 13.20 -2.66 40.38
CA ILE A 553 12.42 -3.49 41.31
C ILE A 553 11.60 -2.55 42.21
N GLU A 554 10.27 -2.67 42.16
CA GLU A 554 9.37 -2.17 43.18
C GLU A 554 9.11 -3.29 44.20
N LYS A 555 9.35 -3.00 45.47
CA LYS A 555 9.08 -3.94 46.57
C LYS A 555 7.65 -3.81 47.07
N MET A 556 6.98 -4.92 47.35
CA MET A 556 5.65 -4.95 47.96
C MET A 556 5.63 -5.93 49.14
N GLN A 557 4.97 -5.55 50.23
CA GLN A 557 4.82 -6.45 51.38
C GLN A 557 3.67 -7.44 51.14
N ARG A 558 3.86 -8.69 51.56
CA ARG A 558 2.89 -9.77 51.55
C ARG A 558 2.98 -10.58 52.83
N ASP A 559 2.00 -11.45 53.04
CA ASP A 559 1.98 -12.41 54.16
C ASP A 559 3.14 -13.42 54.10
N CYS A 560 3.76 -13.60 52.92
CA CYS A 560 4.95 -14.41 52.71
C CYS A 560 6.29 -13.65 52.87
N GLY A 561 6.25 -12.35 53.20
CA GLY A 561 7.41 -11.45 53.23
C GLY A 561 7.47 -10.51 52.02
N GLN A 562 8.65 -10.31 51.43
CA GLN A 562 8.87 -9.31 50.38
C GLN A 562 8.62 -9.86 48.97
N ASP A 563 7.74 -9.22 48.21
CA ASP A 563 7.32 -9.55 46.84
C ASP A 563 7.89 -8.51 45.85
N ASN A 564 8.60 -8.96 44.81
CA ASN A 564 9.37 -8.11 43.90
C ASN A 564 8.67 -7.96 42.55
N TRP A 565 8.38 -6.71 42.15
CA TRP A 565 7.69 -6.37 40.90
C TRP A 565 8.61 -5.57 39.99
N LEU A 566 8.59 -5.84 38.68
CA LEU A 566 9.28 -5.01 37.71
C LEU A 566 8.45 -3.78 37.36
N LYS A 567 8.96 -2.61 37.72
CA LYS A 567 8.35 -1.30 37.46
C LYS A 567 9.10 -0.59 36.33
N VAL A 568 8.37 -0.22 35.28
CA VAL A 568 8.88 0.49 34.10
C VAL A 568 8.40 1.93 34.12
N THR A 569 9.32 2.91 34.10
CA THR A 569 9.03 4.35 34.23
C THR A 569 9.68 5.17 33.09
N GLU A 570 9.38 6.47 33.03
CA GLU A 570 9.92 7.41 32.02
C GLU A 570 9.61 7.01 30.56
N ARG A 571 8.50 6.29 30.39
CA ARG A 571 7.94 5.81 29.14
C ARG A 571 7.34 6.97 28.34
N LYS A 572 7.97 7.35 27.23
CA LYS A 572 7.54 8.46 26.36
C LYS A 572 6.52 8.02 25.30
N GLN A 573 6.34 6.71 25.12
CA GLN A 573 5.49 6.13 24.07
C GLN A 573 4.70 4.90 24.57
N TYR A 574 3.63 4.53 23.86
CA TYR A 574 2.78 3.39 24.23
C TYR A 574 3.51 2.03 24.17
N TYR A 575 4.40 1.87 23.18
CA TYR A 575 5.19 0.65 22.97
C TYR A 575 6.47 0.57 23.81
N ASP A 576 6.79 1.60 24.61
CA ASP A 576 7.87 1.52 25.58
C ASP A 576 7.56 0.45 26.62
N GLY A 577 8.55 -0.37 26.97
CA GLY A 577 8.34 -1.54 27.81
C GLY A 577 9.61 -2.33 28.07
N VAL A 578 9.48 -3.63 28.30
CA VAL A 578 10.60 -4.53 28.58
C VAL A 578 10.60 -5.77 27.70
N LEU A 579 11.82 -6.27 27.45
CA LEU A 579 12.18 -7.35 26.55
C LEU A 579 12.96 -8.41 27.34
N GLN A 580 12.68 -9.70 27.13
CA GLN A 580 13.59 -10.78 27.52
C GLN A 580 13.69 -11.83 26.41
N LYS A 581 14.91 -12.26 26.07
CA LYS A 581 15.12 -13.43 25.21
C LYS A 581 14.74 -14.70 25.98
N LEU A 582 13.89 -15.54 25.41
CA LEU A 582 13.50 -16.81 26.01
C LEU A 582 14.71 -17.75 26.15
N ALA A 583 14.72 -18.56 27.21
CA ALA A 583 15.82 -19.43 27.57
C ALA A 583 16.12 -20.53 26.53
N LYS A 584 15.13 -20.88 25.70
CA LYS A 584 15.22 -21.74 24.52
C LYS A 584 14.41 -21.09 23.38
N PRO A 585 14.72 -21.35 22.09
CA PRO A 585 13.81 -21.05 20.98
C PRO A 585 12.48 -21.80 21.18
N LEU A 586 11.41 -21.28 20.60
CA LEU A 586 10.11 -21.96 20.62
C LEU A 586 10.03 -22.95 19.45
N GLU A 587 9.45 -24.12 19.70
CA GLU A 587 9.35 -25.23 18.76
C GLU A 587 8.11 -25.08 17.87
N GLU A 588 8.23 -25.36 16.57
CA GLU A 588 7.11 -25.33 15.63
C GLU A 588 6.04 -26.38 16.01
N ASN A 589 4.76 -26.06 15.80
CA ASN A 589 3.58 -26.89 16.14
C ASN A 589 3.36 -27.22 17.63
N LYS A 590 4.35 -27.00 18.51
CA LYS A 590 4.25 -27.13 19.96
C LYS A 590 3.43 -25.99 20.55
N GLU A 591 2.66 -26.32 21.59
CA GLU A 591 1.81 -25.35 22.28
C GLU A 591 2.42 -24.89 23.61
N TYR A 592 2.24 -23.61 23.90
CA TYR A 592 2.79 -22.93 25.06
C TYR A 592 1.70 -22.10 25.75
N GLN A 593 1.78 -22.01 27.06
CA GLN A 593 0.97 -21.12 27.88
C GLN A 593 1.81 -19.93 28.33
N PHE A 594 1.38 -18.73 27.95
CA PHE A 594 1.87 -17.46 28.49
C PHE A 594 0.98 -16.95 29.62
N THR A 595 1.58 -16.47 30.71
CA THR A 595 0.91 -15.62 31.71
C THR A 595 1.82 -14.47 32.16
N ALA A 596 1.24 -13.35 32.59
CA ALA A 596 1.92 -12.30 33.35
C ALA A 596 0.90 -11.55 34.23
N LYS A 597 1.27 -11.22 35.46
CA LYS A 597 0.53 -10.28 36.32
C LYS A 597 0.96 -8.86 35.98
N VAL A 598 0.00 -7.95 35.86
CA VAL A 598 0.23 -6.54 35.52
C VAL A 598 -0.70 -5.61 36.29
N LYS A 599 -0.21 -4.41 36.62
CA LYS A 599 -1.02 -3.30 37.16
C LYS A 599 -0.37 -1.94 36.90
N LEU A 600 -1.12 -0.89 37.17
CA LEU A 600 -0.63 0.49 37.20
C LEU A 600 -0.33 0.93 38.66
N PRO A 601 0.38 2.06 38.87
CA PRO A 601 0.48 2.68 40.20
C PRO A 601 -0.89 3.06 40.77
N LYS A 602 -0.98 3.17 42.10
CA LYS A 602 -2.19 3.65 42.80
C LYS A 602 -2.61 5.03 42.27
N GLY A 603 -3.90 5.21 42.00
CA GLY A 603 -4.47 6.44 41.43
C GLY A 603 -4.25 6.63 39.91
N ALA A 604 -3.56 5.72 39.22
CA ALA A 604 -3.36 5.83 37.78
C ALA A 604 -4.64 5.52 36.99
N LYS A 605 -5.00 6.39 36.04
CA LYS A 605 -6.17 6.19 35.17
C LYS A 605 -6.04 4.92 34.32
N LYS A 606 -7.13 4.13 34.25
CA LYS A 606 -7.29 2.93 33.41
C LYS A 606 -6.69 3.07 32.01
N ASP A 607 -6.06 2.00 31.53
CA ASP A 607 -5.38 1.94 30.23
C ASP A 607 -5.15 0.48 29.78
N LEU A 608 -4.43 0.26 28.69
CA LEU A 608 -4.17 -1.08 28.14
C LEU A 608 -2.72 -1.53 28.37
N ALA A 609 -2.53 -2.75 28.90
CA ALA A 609 -1.23 -3.43 28.91
C ALA A 609 -1.23 -4.59 27.89
N MET A 610 -0.09 -4.84 27.25
CA MET A 610 0.07 -5.78 26.14
C MET A 610 1.27 -6.72 26.32
N ALA A 611 1.11 -7.93 25.78
CA ALA A 611 2.16 -8.92 25.62
C ALA A 611 2.25 -9.39 24.17
N THR A 612 3.48 -9.44 23.63
CA THR A 612 3.78 -9.99 22.31
C THR A 612 5.09 -10.75 22.34
N LEU A 613 5.23 -11.74 21.48
CA LEU A 613 6.53 -12.28 21.11
C LEU A 613 7.15 -11.42 20.01
N LEU A 614 8.47 -11.27 20.08
CA LEU A 614 9.33 -10.94 18.96
C LEU A 614 10.09 -12.22 18.59
N LEU A 615 9.86 -12.72 17.38
CA LEU A 615 10.41 -13.98 16.86
C LEU A 615 11.45 -13.67 15.78
N LYS A 616 12.55 -14.44 15.80
CA LYS A 616 13.59 -14.44 14.76
C LYS A 616 13.62 -15.80 14.08
N ASN A 617 13.64 -15.84 12.76
CA ASN A 617 13.78 -17.08 12.00
C ASN A 617 15.25 -17.41 11.64
N ASP A 618 15.43 -18.50 10.91
CA ASP A 618 16.64 -19.00 10.27
C ASP A 618 17.16 -18.04 9.19
N LEU A 619 16.25 -17.42 8.43
CA LEU A 619 16.57 -16.35 7.46
C LEU A 619 17.01 -15.02 8.11
N GLY A 620 17.12 -14.96 9.44
CA GLY A 620 17.57 -13.79 10.18
C GLY A 620 16.54 -12.66 10.36
N ALA A 621 15.37 -12.77 9.75
CA ALA A 621 14.28 -11.81 9.82
C ALA A 621 13.56 -11.85 11.18
N TYR A 622 13.00 -10.69 11.57
CA TYR A 622 12.28 -10.50 12.84
C TYR A 622 10.82 -10.14 12.57
N TYR A 623 9.89 -10.72 13.34
CA TYR A 623 8.44 -10.46 13.25
C TYR A 623 7.76 -10.63 14.61
N TYR A 624 6.55 -10.08 14.75
CA TYR A 624 5.81 -10.06 16.02
C TYR A 624 4.63 -11.04 16.01
N GLN A 625 4.54 -11.88 17.06
CA GLN A 625 3.34 -12.68 17.35
C GLN A 625 2.69 -12.17 18.64
N TYR A 626 1.58 -11.44 18.49
CA TYR A 626 0.79 -10.93 19.60
C TYR A 626 0.20 -12.06 20.47
N LEU A 627 0.22 -11.88 21.80
CA LEU A 627 -0.30 -12.85 22.77
C LEU A 627 -1.58 -12.35 23.46
N ALA A 628 -1.53 -11.20 24.13
CA ALA A 628 -2.61 -10.73 25.00
C ALA A 628 -2.64 -9.20 25.16
N ILE A 629 -3.82 -8.67 25.44
CA ILE A 629 -4.10 -7.29 25.86
C ILE A 629 -5.13 -7.36 26.98
N ASN A 630 -5.05 -6.47 27.96
CA ASN A 630 -6.10 -6.33 28.99
C ASN A 630 -6.16 -4.88 29.48
N GLN A 631 -7.33 -4.45 29.96
CA GLN A 631 -7.48 -3.15 30.60
C GLN A 631 -6.96 -3.24 32.05
N VAL A 632 -5.90 -2.49 32.32
CA VAL A 632 -5.23 -2.42 33.62
C VAL A 632 -5.63 -1.16 34.39
N ASP A 633 -5.69 -1.32 35.71
CA ASP A 633 -5.83 -0.27 36.71
C ASP A 633 -4.85 -0.57 37.86
N GLU A 634 -5.06 0.02 39.03
CA GLU A 634 -4.23 -0.25 40.23
C GLU A 634 -4.39 -1.66 40.80
N ASN A 635 -5.43 -2.41 40.40
CA ASN A 635 -5.60 -3.81 40.77
C ASN A 635 -4.80 -4.73 39.85
N VAL A 636 -4.30 -5.83 40.40
CA VAL A 636 -3.61 -6.87 39.62
C VAL A 636 -4.58 -7.45 38.59
N LYS A 637 -4.21 -7.38 37.31
CA LYS A 637 -4.84 -8.12 36.22
C LYS A 637 -3.86 -9.18 35.71
N GLU A 638 -4.42 -10.19 35.06
CA GLU A 638 -3.64 -11.20 34.33
C GLU A 638 -3.70 -10.93 32.82
N LEU A 639 -2.55 -10.95 32.18
CA LEU A 639 -2.42 -11.21 30.75
C LEU A 639 -2.17 -12.71 30.60
N LYS A 640 -2.99 -13.42 29.83
CA LYS A 640 -2.79 -14.86 29.57
C LYS A 640 -3.14 -15.26 28.15
N LYS A 641 -2.43 -16.26 27.62
CA LYS A 641 -2.70 -16.83 26.29
C LYS A 641 -2.09 -18.23 26.14
N GLN A 642 -2.91 -19.21 25.74
CA GLN A 642 -2.43 -20.45 25.14
C GLN A 642 -2.20 -20.20 23.64
N PHE A 643 -1.02 -20.56 23.13
CA PHE A 643 -0.61 -20.29 21.76
C PHE A 643 0.36 -21.35 21.20
N LYS A 644 0.24 -21.60 19.89
CA LYS A 644 1.30 -22.24 19.09
C LYS A 644 2.13 -21.18 18.40
N VAL A 645 3.37 -21.52 18.06
CA VAL A 645 4.27 -20.64 17.33
C VAL A 645 3.76 -20.44 15.90
N ASN A 646 3.55 -19.18 15.49
CA ASN A 646 3.22 -18.82 14.11
C ASN A 646 4.44 -18.15 13.48
N ALA A 647 5.16 -18.89 12.64
CA ALA A 647 6.50 -18.55 12.18
C ALA A 647 6.67 -18.73 10.66
N LEU A 648 7.39 -17.80 10.04
CA LEU A 648 7.91 -17.95 8.68
C LEU A 648 9.34 -18.51 8.79
N GLY A 649 9.52 -19.81 8.55
CA GLY A 649 10.81 -20.49 8.74
C GLY A 649 11.08 -20.86 10.21
N LYS A 650 12.17 -21.58 10.47
CA LYS A 650 12.48 -22.15 11.78
C LYS A 650 12.85 -21.04 12.77
N VAL A 651 12.20 -20.98 13.93
CA VAL A 651 12.53 -20.00 14.97
C VAL A 651 13.92 -20.27 15.57
N THR A 652 14.84 -19.33 15.38
CA THR A 652 16.21 -19.38 15.96
C THR A 652 16.32 -18.61 17.26
N ALA A 653 15.45 -17.63 17.49
CA ALA A 653 15.30 -16.95 18.77
C ALA A 653 13.87 -16.46 18.97
N ALA A 654 13.40 -16.51 20.21
CA ALA A 654 12.15 -15.89 20.64
C ALA A 654 12.44 -14.95 21.81
N TYR A 655 11.68 -13.87 21.89
CA TYR A 655 11.75 -12.90 22.97
C TYR A 655 10.33 -12.53 23.40
N ILE A 656 10.06 -12.45 24.71
CA ILE A 656 8.83 -11.83 25.22
C ILE A 656 9.02 -10.31 25.26
N VAL A 657 7.98 -9.55 24.92
CA VAL A 657 7.91 -8.10 25.06
C VAL A 657 6.62 -7.73 25.78
N LEU A 658 6.75 -6.95 26.86
CA LEU A 658 5.65 -6.47 27.70
C LEU A 658 5.64 -4.95 27.71
N PHE A 659 4.52 -4.34 27.31
CA PHE A 659 4.40 -2.90 27.04
C PHE A 659 2.96 -2.39 27.24
N GLY A 660 2.68 -1.14 26.88
CA GLY A 660 1.57 -0.37 27.47
C GLY A 660 1.92 0.07 28.89
N PRO A 661 1.14 0.94 29.56
CA PRO A 661 0.01 1.75 29.07
C PRO A 661 0.44 2.88 28.11
N LYS A 662 -0.37 3.94 27.91
CA LYS A 662 0.07 5.17 27.22
C LYS A 662 1.31 5.80 27.86
N ALA A 663 1.88 6.79 27.17
CA ALA A 663 3.01 7.59 27.64
C ALA A 663 2.79 8.17 29.05
N ASP A 664 3.90 8.47 29.71
CA ASP A 664 4.03 9.09 31.04
C ASP A 664 3.48 8.27 32.23
N LYS A 665 2.76 7.18 31.95
CA LYS A 665 2.31 6.19 32.93
C LYS A 665 3.33 5.06 33.09
N ALA A 666 3.63 4.73 34.34
CA ALA A 666 4.41 3.54 34.67
C ALA A 666 3.59 2.25 34.55
N LEU A 667 4.26 1.14 34.24
CA LEU A 667 3.71 -0.22 34.28
C LEU A 667 4.41 -1.01 35.39
N LEU A 668 3.66 -1.81 36.17
CA LEU A 668 4.22 -2.80 37.09
C LEU A 668 3.86 -4.21 36.59
N ILE A 669 4.83 -5.12 36.63
CA ILE A 669 4.78 -6.49 36.10
C ILE A 669 5.28 -7.46 37.17
N ASP A 670 4.65 -8.64 37.26
CA ASP A 670 5.04 -9.75 38.13
C ASP A 670 4.68 -11.10 37.46
N GLU A 671 5.28 -12.20 37.94
CA GLU A 671 4.95 -13.59 37.60
C GLU A 671 4.85 -13.94 36.11
N VAL A 672 5.91 -13.67 35.34
CA VAL A 672 5.89 -13.93 33.88
C VAL A 672 6.25 -15.39 33.56
N LYS A 673 5.31 -16.13 32.95
CA LYS A 673 5.51 -17.50 32.46
C LYS A 673 5.42 -17.58 30.95
N VAL A 674 6.26 -18.42 30.37
CA VAL A 674 6.07 -19.06 29.06
C VAL A 674 6.47 -20.53 29.25
N VAL A 675 5.48 -21.42 29.46
CA VAL A 675 5.70 -22.85 29.71
C VAL A 675 5.13 -23.68 28.55
N PRO A 676 5.71 -24.85 28.19
CA PRO A 676 5.07 -25.76 27.25
C PRO A 676 3.81 -26.39 27.87
N VAL A 677 2.80 -26.66 27.05
CA VAL A 677 1.63 -27.46 27.47
C VAL A 677 2.02 -28.93 27.36
N ASN A 678 1.89 -29.68 28.46
CA ASN A 678 2.22 -31.11 28.52
C ASN A 678 0.94 -31.95 28.51
N ASP A 679 0.78 -32.82 27.51
CA ASP A 679 -0.40 -33.68 27.36
C ASP A 679 -0.50 -34.77 28.44
N LYS A 680 -1.59 -34.76 29.22
CA LYS A 680 -2.16 -35.98 29.85
C LYS A 680 -3.70 -35.91 29.87
N PRO A 681 -4.41 -37.01 29.54
CA PRO A 681 -5.86 -37.01 29.45
C PRO A 681 -6.55 -37.23 30.81
N GLY A 682 -7.71 -36.59 31.00
CA GLY A 682 -8.64 -36.81 32.11
C GLY A 682 -10.07 -36.42 31.66
N PRO A 683 -11.15 -37.07 32.14
CA PRO A 683 -12.34 -37.23 31.29
C PRO A 683 -13.55 -36.37 31.69
N ASN A 684 -14.02 -35.49 30.79
CA ASN A 684 -15.46 -35.24 30.57
C ASN A 684 -15.73 -34.36 29.33
N PRO A 685 -16.90 -34.48 28.70
CA PRO A 685 -17.29 -35.67 27.94
C PRO A 685 -16.39 -35.82 26.69
N LYS A 686 -16.59 -36.83 25.84
CA LYS A 686 -16.03 -36.74 24.48
C LYS A 686 -16.66 -35.54 23.77
N PRO A 687 -15.89 -34.56 23.26
CA PRO A 687 -16.32 -33.83 22.08
C PRO A 687 -16.57 -34.90 21.01
N ASP A 688 -17.71 -34.86 20.32
CA ASP A 688 -17.88 -35.70 19.13
C ASP A 688 -16.70 -35.41 18.20
N ASP A 689 -15.86 -36.42 17.93
CA ASP A 689 -14.62 -36.29 17.18
C ASP A 689 -14.86 -35.67 15.78
N LYS A 690 -16.12 -35.62 15.33
CA LYS A 690 -16.57 -34.84 14.18
C LYS A 690 -16.49 -33.32 14.37
N VAL A 691 -16.99 -32.77 15.47
CA VAL A 691 -17.12 -31.32 15.67
C VAL A 691 -15.75 -30.67 15.83
N ILE A 692 -15.47 -29.70 14.96
CA ILE A 692 -14.23 -28.90 14.97
C ILE A 692 -14.43 -27.66 15.83
N PHE A 693 -15.54 -26.94 15.60
CA PHE A 693 -15.94 -25.79 16.39
C PHE A 693 -17.45 -25.62 16.36
N ASP A 694 -17.98 -24.98 17.40
CA ASP A 694 -19.38 -24.56 17.52
C ASP A 694 -19.38 -23.13 18.08
N HIS A 695 -19.70 -22.15 17.22
CA HIS A 695 -19.57 -20.72 17.50
C HIS A 695 -20.96 -20.06 17.58
N GLY A 696 -21.51 -20.03 18.80
CA GLY A 696 -22.75 -19.32 19.16
C GLY A 696 -22.53 -17.91 19.73
N PHE A 697 -21.32 -17.36 19.65
CA PHE A 697 -20.96 -15.98 19.98
C PHE A 697 -21.20 -15.47 21.41
N GLU A 698 -21.75 -16.26 22.33
CA GLU A 698 -22.14 -15.88 23.71
C GLU A 698 -21.12 -15.13 24.59
N ASN A 699 -19.85 -15.05 24.19
CA ASN A 699 -18.78 -14.41 24.97
C ASN A 699 -17.98 -13.37 24.15
N ASP A 700 -17.66 -13.69 22.89
CA ASP A 700 -16.93 -12.82 21.97
C ASP A 700 -17.17 -13.21 20.49
N LEU A 701 -16.43 -12.60 19.57
CA LEU A 701 -16.52 -12.90 18.13
C LEU A 701 -15.90 -14.26 17.73
N GLN A 702 -15.38 -15.06 18.66
CA GLN A 702 -14.80 -16.41 18.43
C GLN A 702 -13.83 -16.48 17.24
N GLY A 703 -12.97 -15.47 17.10
CA GLY A 703 -11.98 -15.34 16.04
C GLY A 703 -12.47 -14.80 14.69
N TRP A 704 -13.79 -14.68 14.49
CA TRP A 704 -14.39 -14.07 13.29
C TRP A 704 -14.03 -12.58 13.19
N LYS A 705 -13.78 -12.11 11.96
CA LYS A 705 -13.33 -10.74 11.64
C LYS A 705 -14.13 -10.18 10.46
N ALA A 706 -14.13 -8.86 10.28
CA ALA A 706 -14.75 -8.24 9.11
C ALA A 706 -14.03 -8.66 7.82
N SER A 707 -14.77 -9.28 6.88
CA SER A 707 -14.26 -9.77 5.61
C SER A 707 -13.44 -8.72 4.87
N PHE A 708 -12.23 -9.06 4.43
CA PHE A 708 -11.30 -8.15 3.74
C PHE A 708 -10.98 -6.85 4.52
N LYS A 709 -11.23 -6.80 5.84
CA LYS A 709 -11.19 -5.60 6.69
C LYS A 709 -12.21 -4.52 6.24
N MET A 710 -13.33 -4.92 5.63
CA MET A 710 -14.39 -4.02 5.15
C MET A 710 -15.70 -4.21 5.92
N GLY A 711 -16.35 -3.09 6.24
CA GLY A 711 -17.42 -3.08 7.24
C GLY A 711 -16.88 -3.41 8.63
N LYS A 712 -17.77 -3.82 9.52
CA LYS A 712 -17.50 -4.05 10.94
C LYS A 712 -18.30 -5.26 11.42
N LEU A 713 -17.78 -5.94 12.44
CA LEU A 713 -18.54 -6.95 13.19
C LEU A 713 -18.86 -6.40 14.58
N GLU A 714 -20.14 -6.48 14.94
CA GLU A 714 -20.66 -6.10 16.25
C GLU A 714 -21.14 -7.35 16.97
N HIS A 715 -20.46 -7.73 18.04
CA HIS A 715 -20.98 -8.68 19.03
C HIS A 715 -22.19 -8.03 19.71
N THR A 716 -23.38 -8.63 19.59
CA THR A 716 -24.63 -7.96 19.96
C THR A 716 -25.71 -8.90 20.50
N ASN A 717 -26.44 -8.43 21.50
CA ASN A 717 -27.61 -9.08 22.11
C ASN A 717 -28.94 -8.52 21.60
N LYS A 718 -28.94 -7.77 20.49
CA LYS A 718 -30.18 -7.21 19.90
C LYS A 718 -31.04 -8.26 19.22
N MET A 719 -30.42 -9.32 18.72
CA MET A 719 -31.03 -10.52 18.16
C MET A 719 -30.06 -11.68 18.40
N SER A 720 -30.57 -12.85 18.76
CA SER A 720 -29.86 -14.14 18.75
C SER A 720 -30.79 -15.21 18.16
N HIS A 721 -30.22 -16.32 17.69
CA HIS A 721 -30.95 -17.53 17.31
C HIS A 721 -30.95 -18.54 18.47
N LYS A 722 -29.81 -18.68 19.15
CA LYS A 722 -29.65 -19.47 20.37
C LYS A 722 -28.80 -18.67 21.37
N GLY A 723 -29.06 -18.81 22.66
CA GLY A 723 -28.38 -17.99 23.66
C GLY A 723 -28.83 -16.52 23.63
N GLN A 724 -28.00 -15.61 24.13
CA GLN A 724 -28.29 -14.19 24.28
C GLN A 724 -27.60 -13.28 23.24
N TRP A 725 -26.62 -13.78 22.49
CA TRP A 725 -25.78 -12.99 21.60
C TRP A 725 -25.77 -13.53 20.18
N SER A 726 -25.33 -12.69 19.25
CA SER A 726 -24.94 -13.05 17.90
C SER A 726 -23.89 -12.07 17.40
N VAL A 727 -23.40 -12.29 16.17
CA VAL A 727 -22.57 -11.32 15.46
C VAL A 727 -23.36 -10.66 14.34
N LYS A 728 -23.35 -9.32 14.33
CA LYS A 728 -23.94 -8.50 13.28
C LYS A 728 -22.86 -7.90 12.38
N SER A 729 -22.99 -8.06 11.08
CA SER A 729 -22.16 -7.36 10.10
C SER A 729 -22.77 -6.00 9.76
N THR A 730 -22.02 -4.93 10.01
CA THR A 730 -22.47 -3.53 9.87
C THR A 730 -21.51 -2.69 9.03
N GLU A 731 -21.89 -1.44 8.73
CA GLU A 731 -21.07 -0.46 7.98
C GLU A 731 -20.68 -0.98 6.56
N ARG A 732 -21.54 -1.85 6.01
CA ARG A 732 -21.27 -2.69 4.82
C ARG A 732 -21.33 -1.92 3.49
N ASN A 733 -20.28 -1.18 3.17
CA ASN A 733 -20.20 -0.43 1.90
C ASN A 733 -20.02 -1.30 0.64
N HIS A 734 -19.83 -2.63 0.78
CA HIS A 734 -19.74 -3.60 -0.32
C HIS A 734 -20.49 -4.90 0.04
N TRP A 735 -20.99 -5.62 -0.96
CA TRP A 735 -21.72 -6.89 -0.77
C TRP A 735 -20.84 -8.01 -0.17
N TYR A 736 -19.53 -7.92 -0.38
CA TYR A 736 -18.51 -8.82 0.18
C TYR A 736 -17.96 -8.37 1.55
N ALA A 737 -18.44 -7.25 2.11
CA ALA A 737 -18.29 -6.99 3.54
C ALA A 737 -19.17 -7.98 4.32
N GLY A 738 -18.63 -8.58 5.37
CA GLY A 738 -19.24 -9.73 6.04
C GLY A 738 -18.35 -10.28 7.15
N LEU A 739 -18.46 -11.58 7.42
CA LEU A 739 -17.64 -12.28 8.40
C LEU A 739 -16.59 -13.16 7.68
N SER A 740 -15.38 -13.22 8.22
CA SER A 740 -14.31 -14.13 7.80
C SER A 740 -13.61 -14.78 9.00
N LEU A 741 -13.39 -16.10 8.95
CA LEU A 741 -12.65 -16.88 9.96
C LEU A 741 -11.58 -17.75 9.30
N PRO A 742 -10.29 -17.62 9.68
CA PRO A 742 -9.24 -18.54 9.25
C PRO A 742 -9.49 -19.97 9.78
N VAL A 743 -9.49 -20.95 8.89
CA VAL A 743 -9.77 -22.38 9.17
C VAL A 743 -8.72 -23.35 8.60
N LYS A 744 -7.55 -22.83 8.19
CA LYS A 744 -6.48 -23.62 7.57
C LYS A 744 -6.15 -24.91 8.33
N ASP A 745 -5.88 -24.78 9.63
CA ASP A 745 -5.32 -25.85 10.44
C ASP A 745 -6.39 -26.84 10.95
N GLN A 746 -7.67 -26.48 10.72
CA GLN A 746 -8.86 -27.25 11.03
C GLN A 746 -9.27 -28.19 9.88
N LEU A 747 -8.93 -27.84 8.64
CA LEU A 747 -9.36 -28.55 7.43
C LEU A 747 -8.29 -29.49 6.88
N LYS A 748 -8.68 -30.72 6.57
CA LYS A 748 -7.86 -31.76 5.94
C LYS A 748 -8.27 -31.94 4.48
N VAL A 749 -7.30 -32.33 3.65
CA VAL A 749 -7.52 -32.68 2.24
C VAL A 749 -8.51 -33.84 2.14
N ASP A 750 -9.49 -33.70 1.26
CA ASP A 750 -10.53 -34.68 0.91
C ASP A 750 -11.42 -35.23 2.05
N GLN A 751 -11.22 -34.79 3.29
CA GLN A 751 -12.16 -35.00 4.39
C GLN A 751 -13.48 -34.29 4.08
N ALA A 752 -14.60 -35.01 4.30
CA ALA A 752 -15.94 -34.44 4.24
C ALA A 752 -16.21 -33.58 5.47
N TYR A 753 -16.80 -32.40 5.26
CA TYR A 753 -17.18 -31.46 6.31
C TYR A 753 -18.59 -30.95 6.07
N GLN A 754 -19.35 -30.69 7.12
CA GLN A 754 -20.57 -29.88 7.09
C GLN A 754 -20.33 -28.59 7.86
N LEU A 755 -20.62 -27.46 7.19
CA LEU A 755 -20.77 -26.16 7.82
C LEU A 755 -22.27 -25.88 7.99
N SER A 756 -22.68 -25.52 9.19
CA SER A 756 -24.03 -25.05 9.49
C SER A 756 -24.01 -23.71 10.24
N LEU A 757 -25.03 -22.89 10.05
CA LEU A 757 -25.21 -21.60 10.72
C LEU A 757 -26.67 -21.15 10.67
N ALA A 758 -27.04 -20.19 11.50
CA ALA A 758 -28.26 -19.42 11.35
C ALA A 758 -27.95 -18.00 10.90
N ALA A 759 -28.78 -17.42 10.04
CA ALA A 759 -28.65 -16.03 9.61
C ALA A 759 -29.99 -15.29 9.52
N SER A 760 -29.97 -13.97 9.70
CA SER A 760 -31.13 -13.09 9.54
C SER A 760 -30.72 -11.72 8.98
N LEU A 761 -31.60 -11.05 8.24
CA LEU A 761 -31.37 -9.67 7.78
C LEU A 761 -31.80 -8.61 8.81
N GLY A 762 -32.65 -8.99 9.76
CA GLY A 762 -33.26 -8.06 10.70
C GLY A 762 -34.21 -7.04 10.05
N GLU A 763 -34.71 -6.14 10.88
CA GLU A 763 -35.88 -5.29 10.59
C GLU A 763 -35.61 -4.21 9.53
N ALA A 764 -34.38 -3.73 9.44
CA ALA A 764 -33.98 -2.68 8.52
C ALA A 764 -34.00 -3.11 7.04
N ALA A 765 -34.00 -4.42 6.76
CA ALA A 765 -33.98 -4.96 5.41
C ALA A 765 -35.35 -4.84 4.74
N LYS A 766 -35.44 -4.08 3.64
CA LYS A 766 -36.71 -3.78 2.95
C LYS A 766 -37.14 -4.84 1.92
N SER A 767 -36.22 -5.72 1.54
CA SER A 767 -36.40 -6.79 0.54
C SER A 767 -35.59 -8.04 0.91
N ASN A 768 -35.93 -9.18 0.32
CA ASN A 768 -35.19 -10.43 0.48
C ASN A 768 -33.81 -10.32 -0.22
N GLN A 769 -32.77 -10.89 0.39
CA GLN A 769 -31.37 -10.76 -0.03
C GLN A 769 -30.69 -12.13 -0.16
N MET A 770 -29.59 -12.21 -0.90
CA MET A 770 -28.76 -13.41 -0.93
C MET A 770 -27.68 -13.35 0.15
N LEU A 771 -27.49 -14.45 0.88
CA LEU A 771 -26.32 -14.73 1.72
C LEU A 771 -25.50 -15.82 1.05
N ASP A 772 -24.19 -15.61 0.98
CA ASP A 772 -23.24 -16.42 0.23
C ASP A 772 -22.16 -16.90 1.20
N VAL A 773 -21.98 -18.21 1.32
CA VAL A 773 -21.01 -18.84 2.22
C VAL A 773 -19.96 -19.54 1.38
N GLN A 774 -18.69 -19.16 1.56
CA GLN A 774 -17.60 -19.60 0.71
C GLN A 774 -16.34 -19.94 1.53
N LEU A 775 -15.62 -20.98 1.12
CA LEU A 775 -14.24 -21.22 1.54
C LEU A 775 -13.29 -20.54 0.56
N PHE A 776 -12.45 -19.65 1.07
CA PHE A 776 -11.24 -19.20 0.40
C PHE A 776 -10.08 -20.08 0.87
N TYR A 777 -9.16 -20.44 -0.02
CA TYR A 777 -7.89 -21.01 0.40
C TYR A 777 -6.78 -20.68 -0.58
N VAL A 778 -5.55 -20.79 -0.10
CA VAL A 778 -4.33 -20.57 -0.86
C VAL A 778 -3.46 -21.81 -0.70
N ASP A 779 -2.93 -22.35 -1.78
CA ASP A 779 -1.94 -23.44 -1.74
C ASP A 779 -0.72 -23.15 -2.62
N ASP A 780 0.00 -24.15 -3.14
CA ASP A 780 1.08 -23.88 -4.12
C ASP A 780 0.54 -23.44 -5.47
N ASP A 781 -0.69 -23.83 -5.78
CA ASP A 781 -1.46 -23.52 -6.99
C ASP A 781 -2.24 -22.19 -6.90
N GLY A 782 -1.80 -21.29 -6.02
CA GLY A 782 -2.33 -19.92 -5.91
C GLY A 782 -3.61 -19.82 -5.08
N TYR A 783 -4.59 -19.04 -5.57
CA TYR A 783 -5.77 -18.60 -4.81
C TYR A 783 -7.05 -19.29 -5.31
N HIS A 784 -7.80 -19.90 -4.39
CA HIS A 784 -8.99 -20.69 -4.69
C HIS A 784 -10.22 -20.16 -3.93
N TRP A 785 -11.34 -20.03 -4.63
CA TRP A 785 -12.66 -19.75 -4.06
C TRP A 785 -13.60 -20.92 -4.31
N GLN A 786 -14.20 -21.44 -3.24
CA GLN A 786 -15.13 -22.56 -3.26
C GLN A 786 -16.41 -22.13 -2.53
N ARG A 787 -17.48 -21.85 -3.28
CA ARG A 787 -18.80 -21.60 -2.67
C ARG A 787 -19.28 -22.88 -1.97
N ILE A 788 -19.55 -22.79 -0.67
CA ILE A 788 -20.15 -23.85 0.14
C ILE A 788 -21.67 -23.83 -0.06
N HIS A 789 -22.29 -22.64 0.00
CA HIS A 789 -23.72 -22.48 -0.24
C HIS A 789 -24.10 -21.04 -0.65
N SER A 790 -25.32 -20.88 -1.18
CA SER A 790 -25.96 -19.56 -1.37
C SER A 790 -27.45 -19.67 -1.03
N MET A 791 -27.95 -18.84 -0.11
CA MET A 791 -29.33 -18.90 0.39
C MET A 791 -30.03 -17.53 0.30
N LYS A 792 -31.35 -17.54 0.09
CA LYS A 792 -32.15 -16.31 -0.01
C LYS A 792 -32.84 -15.99 1.32
N LEU A 793 -32.22 -15.14 2.14
CA LEU A 793 -32.81 -14.65 3.37
C LEU A 793 -33.99 -13.71 3.07
N PRO A 794 -35.16 -13.87 3.68
CA PRO A 794 -36.26 -12.93 3.56
C PRO A 794 -36.06 -11.69 4.43
N LYS A 795 -36.78 -10.62 4.11
CA LYS A 795 -36.81 -9.40 4.93
C LYS A 795 -37.36 -9.62 6.34
N GLY A 796 -36.85 -8.87 7.31
CA GLY A 796 -37.32 -8.86 8.70
C GLY A 796 -36.57 -9.82 9.63
N ASN A 797 -37.03 -9.89 10.89
CA ASN A 797 -36.33 -10.53 12.01
C ASN A 797 -36.36 -12.07 12.04
N LYS A 798 -36.69 -12.75 10.92
CA LYS A 798 -36.72 -14.22 10.88
C LYS A 798 -35.30 -14.77 10.71
N TRP A 799 -34.96 -15.77 11.53
CA TRP A 799 -33.75 -16.58 11.35
C TRP A 799 -33.98 -17.70 10.33
N TYR A 800 -32.92 -18.05 9.61
CA TYR A 800 -32.88 -19.15 8.66
C TYR A 800 -31.63 -19.98 8.92
N ASP A 801 -31.84 -21.25 9.27
CA ASP A 801 -30.77 -22.24 9.35
C ASP A 801 -30.25 -22.61 7.96
N LEU A 802 -28.96 -22.90 7.93
CA LEU A 802 -28.21 -23.45 6.82
C LEU A 802 -27.44 -24.67 7.32
N ALA A 803 -27.39 -25.72 6.51
CA ALA A 803 -26.39 -26.78 6.60
C ALA A 803 -25.94 -27.15 5.18
N ALA A 804 -24.63 -27.24 4.95
CA ALA A 804 -24.07 -27.56 3.63
C ALA A 804 -22.75 -28.33 3.77
N GLU A 805 -22.57 -29.35 2.94
CA GLU A 805 -21.36 -30.17 2.93
C GLU A 805 -20.32 -29.69 1.91
N PHE A 806 -19.04 -29.81 2.26
CA PHE A 806 -17.91 -29.49 1.39
C PHE A 806 -16.70 -30.38 1.68
N LYS A 807 -15.73 -30.36 0.75
CA LYS A 807 -14.41 -30.98 0.89
C LYS A 807 -13.33 -29.97 0.48
N LEU A 808 -12.22 -29.90 1.21
CA LEU A 808 -11.06 -29.11 0.83
C LEU A 808 -10.20 -29.93 -0.15
N LYS A 809 -10.04 -29.43 -1.38
CA LYS A 809 -9.35 -30.12 -2.50
C LYS A 809 -8.25 -29.23 -3.12
N PRO A 810 -7.16 -28.96 -2.37
CA PRO A 810 -6.02 -28.21 -2.85
C PRO A 810 -5.26 -28.97 -3.94
N LYS A 811 -4.31 -28.30 -4.60
CA LYS A 811 -3.47 -28.91 -5.65
C LYS A 811 -1.97 -28.86 -5.34
N GLY A 812 -1.58 -28.07 -4.33
CA GLY A 812 -0.32 -28.16 -3.60
C GLY A 812 -0.51 -28.11 -2.08
N LYS A 813 0.53 -27.71 -1.36
CA LYS A 813 0.53 -27.58 0.10
C LYS A 813 -0.23 -26.33 0.53
N ILE A 814 -1.26 -26.48 1.37
CA ILE A 814 -2.10 -25.37 1.81
C ILE A 814 -1.28 -24.34 2.61
N LYS A 815 -1.35 -23.08 2.17
CA LYS A 815 -0.72 -21.89 2.74
C LYS A 815 -1.67 -21.16 3.69
N SER A 816 -2.93 -20.97 3.31
CA SER A 816 -4.02 -20.47 4.18
C SER A 816 -5.38 -21.03 3.76
N ALA A 817 -6.37 -20.96 4.65
CA ALA A 817 -7.78 -21.16 4.32
C ALA A 817 -8.67 -20.35 5.29
N ASP A 818 -9.79 -19.84 4.80
CA ASP A 818 -10.66 -18.89 5.48
C ASP A 818 -12.12 -19.12 5.04
N ILE A 819 -13.06 -19.31 5.98
CA ILE A 819 -14.50 -19.31 5.66
C ILE A 819 -15.00 -17.86 5.67
N TYR A 820 -15.69 -17.49 4.60
CA TYR A 820 -16.37 -16.22 4.42
C TYR A 820 -17.90 -16.40 4.44
N ILE A 821 -18.57 -15.54 5.20
CA ILE A 821 -20.03 -15.37 5.18
C ILE A 821 -20.29 -13.93 4.75
N ILE A 822 -20.76 -13.77 3.51
CA ILE A 822 -20.92 -12.50 2.80
C ILE A 822 -22.29 -12.50 2.09
N GLY A 823 -22.62 -11.49 1.28
CA GLY A 823 -23.78 -11.60 0.37
C GLY A 823 -24.63 -10.35 0.23
N PRO A 824 -25.44 -9.96 1.25
CA PRO A 824 -26.51 -8.97 1.07
C PRO A 824 -26.02 -7.66 0.45
N GLU A 825 -26.87 -6.99 -0.31
CA GLU A 825 -26.51 -5.77 -1.04
C GLU A 825 -25.88 -4.71 -0.12
N PRO A 826 -25.00 -3.82 -0.64
CA PRO A 826 -24.35 -2.79 0.15
C PRO A 826 -25.36 -1.99 0.99
N LYS A 827 -25.00 -1.74 2.25
CA LYS A 827 -25.80 -1.05 3.29
C LYS A 827 -26.99 -1.85 3.85
N VAL A 828 -27.15 -3.12 3.50
CA VAL A 828 -28.04 -4.04 4.24
C VAL A 828 -27.21 -4.79 5.29
N ASP A 829 -27.37 -4.44 6.56
CA ASP A 829 -26.75 -5.20 7.66
C ASP A 829 -27.36 -6.62 7.73
N PHE A 830 -26.63 -7.57 8.33
CA PHE A 830 -27.16 -8.91 8.62
C PHE A 830 -26.55 -9.50 9.88
N TYR A 831 -27.24 -10.47 10.49
CA TYR A 831 -26.85 -11.20 11.69
C TYR A 831 -26.51 -12.66 11.34
N VAL A 832 -25.57 -13.23 12.08
CA VAL A 832 -25.17 -14.64 12.00
C VAL A 832 -25.00 -15.18 13.43
N ASP A 833 -25.44 -16.42 13.64
CA ASP A 833 -25.36 -17.14 14.90
C ASP A 833 -25.20 -18.65 14.65
N SER A 834 -24.89 -19.43 15.70
CA SER A 834 -24.87 -20.91 15.70
C SER A 834 -23.96 -21.53 14.63
N VAL A 835 -22.79 -20.93 14.38
CA VAL A 835 -21.91 -21.36 13.28
C VAL A 835 -21.06 -22.54 13.72
N LYS A 836 -21.43 -23.73 13.24
CA LYS A 836 -20.81 -25.01 13.60
C LYS A 836 -20.14 -25.66 12.39
N LEU A 837 -18.94 -26.19 12.58
CA LEU A 837 -18.21 -26.96 11.58
C LEU A 837 -17.92 -28.36 12.13
N GLU A 838 -18.32 -29.39 11.39
CA GLU A 838 -18.13 -30.80 11.76
C GLU A 838 -17.61 -31.63 10.58
N LYS A 839 -16.83 -32.69 10.85
CA LYS A 839 -16.48 -33.73 9.89
C LYS A 839 -17.71 -34.62 9.63
N LYS A 840 -17.82 -35.17 8.43
CA LYS A 840 -18.75 -36.29 8.16
C LYS A 840 -18.00 -37.61 8.17
#